data_AF-A0A6P4ZDN3-F1
#
_entry.id   AF-A0A6P4ZDN3-F1
#
_cell.length_a   1.000
_cell.length_b   1.000
_cell.length_c   1.000
_cell.angle_alpha   90.00
_cell.angle_beta   90.00
_cell.angle_gamma   90.00
#
_symmetry.space_group_name_H-M   'P 1'
#
loop_
_entity.id
_entity.type
_entity.pdbx_description
1 polymer ?
#
loop_
_entity_poly.entity_id
_entity_poly.type
_entity_poly.pdbx_seq_one_letter_code
_entity_poly.pdbx_strand_id
1 'polypeptide(L)'
;MYIHYPLDNLPTSFYFNIHALDNKENASLPVITSTTTSATIDSLVVFMKSRKAPSSWCVTEHQNGIDLCKLEPTFVNGHKSCRTVTVSNTLSVHVTHNGSPVSLENTGIPDQISSIQDFEYALSRISCMTACDGLRGEIYTETKYPAVRAVVETVREGQGEPQQLLRSVECSQLLLAPSGAKVVRCTKCNNVRSAVKQARWRREHLKEQSGDDCQTPGKRTHWDYLTDEQKKEKYDTMKNKRVRADERATYHKGRYDTLKDSVRLTVEDNRDMTEIFRKMDRDVTKLFPNDERRQLLWKIQKDHVTNKRNQWNTEFLDVCLQLWQRSKQGYADMKDSGFLTMPSERLLQYKKNTVNQRPGLHTEVFQWMAKEAEQQGVTGRGRHGLVVFDEMKVQGSVQLRRVGDEFEIAGLVDMGEGDFYRSMQALQTAGEQKAEMATHVFQVAFKGCEGFFFPFAWFPTTEIAPINIFQCHWDSVFHLQQHGFFSHACLCDGGQANRDFIMGHFGSKDDAIRERFSVKNMYGEGRYSFIMDPPHNIKKLRNNLEKSTLGGTARCFKTKSKNILWAHLKEAYLHDKTNARAPVTSCRIKDGHFQLTPATRMRNHLASDIFSDDMLELLDNYQDFKRQKGDADSMSMTIQYVTAANIFVKTFANKKPIRNMDDPRLVQLDGALQWFLDWKEEVDEGVFQTTKERNQAYISEKLHFDLCSMVMGYRSYVQTMSTLFPGMGMISASTNQDALENMFGCVRASNGSNTNPTILQYGPSVNGYIHCRSFKIRNGNSLRK
;
A
#
# COMPACT_ATOMS: atom_id res chain seq x y z
N MET A 1 0.17 -7.31 -38.79
CA MET A 1 -1.19 -6.78 -38.93
C MET A 1 -1.08 -5.53 -39.76
N TYR A 2 -1.58 -5.61 -41.00
CA TYR A 2 -1.45 -4.59 -42.05
C TYR A 2 -1.98 -3.23 -41.61
N ILE A 3 -1.21 -2.17 -41.86
CA ILE A 3 -1.77 -0.83 -42.12
C ILE A 3 -1.11 -0.35 -43.41
N HIS A 4 -1.84 -0.52 -44.51
CA HIS A 4 -1.67 0.28 -45.71
C HIS A 4 -1.89 1.75 -45.35
N TYR A 5 -0.95 2.62 -45.71
CA TYR A 5 -1.27 3.99 -46.07
C TYR A 5 -0.89 4.19 -47.54
N PRO A 6 -1.85 4.54 -48.41
CA PRO A 6 -1.57 4.81 -49.82
C PRO A 6 -0.75 6.10 -49.96
N LEU A 7 0.31 6.02 -50.75
CA LEU A 7 1.18 7.13 -51.17
C LEU A 7 0.62 7.82 -52.42
N ASP A 8 -0.71 7.94 -52.51
CA ASP A 8 -1.39 8.50 -53.68
C ASP A 8 -2.12 9.78 -53.26
N ASN A 9 -1.38 10.90 -53.19
CA ASN A 9 -1.89 12.28 -53.31
C ASN A 9 -0.76 13.33 -53.18
N LEU A 10 0.37 13.10 -53.85
CA LEU A 10 1.24 14.21 -54.25
C LEU A 10 0.74 14.70 -55.62
N PRO A 11 0.45 16.00 -55.81
CA PRO A 11 0.18 16.52 -57.13
C PRO A 11 1.35 16.19 -58.05
N THR A 12 1.06 15.51 -59.16
CA THR A 12 2.01 15.06 -60.19
C THR A 12 2.67 16.22 -60.95
N SER A 13 2.48 17.48 -60.51
CA SER A 13 3.02 18.70 -61.12
C SER A 13 4.43 19.08 -60.63
N PHE A 14 5.01 18.38 -59.64
CA PHE A 14 6.33 18.74 -59.07
C PHE A 14 7.55 18.16 -59.80
N TYR A 15 7.35 17.43 -60.90
CA TYR A 15 8.45 16.81 -61.67
C TYR A 15 8.89 17.59 -62.92
N PHE A 16 8.30 18.75 -63.22
CA PHE A 16 8.73 19.60 -64.33
C PHE A 16 9.03 21.02 -63.87
N ASN A 17 10.13 21.59 -64.40
CA ASN A 17 10.66 22.94 -64.20
C ASN A 17 11.62 23.21 -63.02
N ILE A 18 12.72 22.46 -62.95
CA ILE A 18 13.97 22.95 -62.32
C ILE A 18 15.06 23.29 -63.36
N HIS A 19 14.80 23.11 -64.66
CA HIS A 19 15.80 23.34 -65.71
C HIS A 19 15.63 24.59 -66.58
N ALA A 20 14.66 25.46 -66.28
CA ALA A 20 14.48 26.69 -67.03
C ALA A 20 14.19 27.82 -66.05
N LEU A 21 15.23 28.55 -65.62
CA LEU A 21 15.18 29.94 -65.17
C LEU A 21 16.61 30.47 -64.96
N ASP A 22 17.51 30.14 -65.90
CA ASP A 22 18.71 30.91 -66.18
C ASP A 22 18.46 31.58 -67.52
N ASN A 23 17.94 32.81 -67.49
CA ASN A 23 18.10 33.89 -68.48
C ASN A 23 16.90 34.85 -68.57
N LYS A 24 17.26 36.13 -68.65
CA LYS A 24 16.59 37.30 -69.27
C LYS A 24 15.63 38.19 -68.46
N GLU A 25 16.19 39.36 -68.17
CA GLU A 25 15.77 40.72 -68.62
C GLU A 25 14.38 41.29 -68.26
N ASN A 26 14.45 42.42 -67.54
CA ASN A 26 13.70 43.65 -67.68
C ASN A 26 12.21 43.56 -68.07
N ALA A 27 11.34 43.64 -67.04
CA ALA A 27 10.02 44.24 -67.16
C ALA A 27 9.75 45.12 -65.94
N SER A 28 9.51 46.41 -66.18
CA SER A 28 9.11 47.42 -65.20
C SER A 28 7.65 47.25 -64.77
N LEU A 29 7.39 47.10 -63.46
CA LEU A 29 6.04 47.10 -62.87
C LEU A 29 6.07 47.77 -61.47
N PRO A 30 4.92 48.30 -60.98
CA PRO A 30 4.84 49.61 -60.32
C PRO A 30 5.18 49.59 -58.82
N VAL A 31 5.62 50.76 -58.35
CA VAL A 31 5.90 51.05 -56.93
C VAL A 31 4.59 51.18 -56.17
N ILE A 32 4.27 50.20 -55.31
CA ILE A 32 3.18 50.33 -54.33
C ILE A 32 3.77 50.93 -53.04
N THR A 33 3.47 52.21 -52.85
CA THR A 33 3.70 52.97 -51.62
C THR A 33 2.72 52.55 -50.52
N SER A 34 3.24 52.50 -49.30
CA SER A 34 2.61 52.03 -48.07
C SER A 34 1.36 52.84 -47.67
N THR A 35 0.21 52.17 -47.60
CA THR A 35 -0.89 52.45 -46.65
C THR A 35 -1.76 51.21 -46.52
N THR A 36 -2.18 50.91 -45.28
CA THR A 36 -3.03 49.81 -44.82
C THR A 36 -4.15 49.43 -45.80
N THR A 37 -3.94 48.38 -46.59
CA THR A 37 -4.96 47.76 -47.47
C THR A 37 -5.55 46.53 -46.80
N SER A 38 -6.88 46.41 -46.83
CA SER A 38 -7.60 45.19 -46.46
C SER A 38 -7.08 44.01 -47.29
N ALA A 39 -6.74 42.89 -46.65
CA ALA A 39 -6.22 41.73 -47.36
C ALA A 39 -7.31 41.08 -48.24
N THR A 40 -6.99 40.91 -49.52
CA THR A 40 -7.69 40.05 -50.48
C THR A 40 -6.66 39.11 -51.12
N ILE A 41 -7.08 37.96 -51.64
CA ILE A 41 -6.17 37.03 -52.34
C ILE A 41 -5.34 37.74 -53.42
N ASP A 42 -5.98 38.58 -54.24
CA ASP A 42 -5.30 39.36 -55.27
C ASP A 42 -4.22 40.27 -54.69
N SER A 43 -4.51 40.95 -53.58
CA SER A 43 -3.52 41.81 -52.90
C SER A 43 -2.33 41.03 -52.31
N LEU A 44 -2.55 39.78 -51.86
CA LEU A 44 -1.50 38.90 -51.34
C LEU A 44 -0.61 38.37 -52.48
N VAL A 45 -1.19 37.99 -53.62
CA VAL A 45 -0.45 37.59 -54.83
C VAL A 45 0.41 38.75 -55.34
N VAL A 46 -0.15 39.96 -55.40
CA VAL A 46 0.59 41.16 -55.81
C VAL A 46 1.73 41.47 -54.85
N PHE A 47 1.51 41.36 -53.54
CA PHE A 47 2.56 41.52 -52.54
C PHE A 47 3.71 40.52 -52.73
N MET A 48 3.41 39.24 -52.96
CA MET A 48 4.42 38.19 -53.18
C MET A 48 5.20 38.36 -54.49
N LYS A 49 4.57 38.91 -55.54
CA LYS A 49 5.22 39.24 -56.82
C LYS A 49 6.07 40.53 -56.74
N SER A 50 5.86 41.36 -55.72
CA SER A 50 6.67 42.54 -55.46
C SER A 50 8.03 42.17 -54.84
N ARG A 51 9.11 42.94 -55.10
CA ARG A 51 10.45 42.73 -54.51
C ARG A 51 10.52 42.89 -52.96
N LYS A 52 9.38 43.04 -52.27
CA LYS A 52 9.29 43.15 -50.81
C LYS A 52 9.06 41.82 -50.09
N ALA A 53 8.72 40.74 -50.81
CA ALA A 53 8.51 39.43 -50.21
C ALA A 53 9.83 38.65 -49.97
N PRO A 54 9.90 37.75 -48.97
CA PRO A 54 11.10 36.95 -48.73
C PRO A 54 11.34 36.00 -49.91
N SER A 55 12.47 36.15 -50.62
CA SER A 55 12.84 35.44 -51.86
C SER A 55 12.93 33.91 -51.76
N SER A 56 12.66 33.32 -50.60
CA SER A 56 12.73 31.88 -50.32
C SER A 56 11.41 31.12 -50.50
N TRP A 57 10.30 31.79 -50.80
CA TRP A 57 8.97 31.19 -50.92
C TRP A 57 8.50 31.15 -52.38
N CYS A 58 8.07 29.99 -52.85
CA CYS A 58 7.41 29.78 -54.13
C CYS A 58 5.90 29.92 -53.97
N VAL A 59 5.23 30.61 -54.89
CA VAL A 59 3.79 30.88 -54.82
C VAL A 59 3.06 30.14 -55.92
N THR A 60 2.02 29.39 -55.57
CA THR A 60 1.12 28.74 -56.51
C THR A 60 -0.32 29.17 -56.22
N GLU A 61 -1.00 29.66 -57.24
CA GLU A 61 -2.41 30.10 -57.15
C GLU A 61 -3.32 28.98 -57.65
N HIS A 62 -4.43 28.73 -56.94
CA HIS A 62 -5.44 27.75 -57.35
C HIS A 62 -6.85 28.28 -57.03
N GLN A 63 -7.90 27.61 -57.54
CA GLN A 63 -9.30 28.12 -57.48
C GLN A 63 -9.82 28.42 -56.06
N ASN A 64 -9.20 27.86 -55.02
CA ASN A 64 -9.65 27.92 -53.63
C ASN A 64 -8.69 28.67 -52.69
N GLY A 65 -7.62 29.28 -53.20
CA GLY A 65 -6.62 29.98 -52.37
C GLY A 65 -5.24 30.12 -53.00
N ILE A 66 -4.27 30.46 -52.15
CA ILE A 66 -2.85 30.57 -52.50
C ILE A 66 -2.05 29.59 -51.64
N ASP A 67 -1.17 28.81 -52.28
CA ASP A 67 -0.18 27.97 -51.60
C ASP A 67 1.22 28.59 -51.71
N LEU A 68 1.87 28.71 -50.56
CA LEU A 68 3.23 29.22 -50.42
C LEU A 68 4.14 28.10 -49.94
N CYS A 69 5.06 27.67 -50.77
CA CYS A 69 5.98 26.57 -50.48
C CYS A 69 7.40 27.07 -50.28
N LYS A 70 8.06 26.63 -49.21
CA LYS A 70 9.49 26.86 -48.95
C LYS A 70 10.19 25.53 -48.74
N LEU A 71 11.18 25.25 -49.59
CA LEU A 71 12.08 24.11 -49.46
C LEU A 71 13.16 24.43 -48.41
N GLU A 72 13.36 23.52 -47.46
CA GLU A 72 14.43 23.62 -46.47
C GLU A 72 15.65 22.78 -46.90
N PRO A 73 16.86 23.11 -46.41
CA PRO A 73 18.07 22.35 -46.73
C PRO A 73 18.13 20.94 -46.13
N THR A 74 17.21 20.62 -45.22
CA THR A 74 17.18 19.38 -44.42
C THR A 74 16.41 18.27 -45.13
N PHE A 75 16.79 17.01 -44.91
CA PHE A 75 16.15 15.85 -45.54
C PHE A 75 15.41 14.99 -44.52
N VAL A 76 14.16 14.61 -44.82
CA VAL A 76 13.35 13.68 -44.02
C VAL A 76 13.02 12.47 -44.89
N ASN A 77 13.33 11.26 -44.42
CA ASN A 77 13.14 10.01 -45.20
C ASN A 77 13.77 10.04 -46.62
N GLY A 78 14.85 10.81 -46.83
CA GLY A 78 15.52 10.95 -48.13
C GLY A 78 14.97 12.03 -49.06
N HIS A 79 13.90 12.75 -48.68
CA HIS A 79 13.31 13.86 -49.45
C HIS A 79 13.64 15.22 -48.82
N LYS A 80 13.77 16.29 -49.63
CA LYS A 80 13.94 17.67 -49.13
C LYS A 80 12.72 18.07 -48.31
N SER A 81 12.95 18.59 -47.11
CA SER A 81 11.89 19.06 -46.21
C SER A 81 11.20 20.29 -46.82
N CYS A 82 9.87 20.38 -46.72
CA CYS A 82 9.07 21.45 -47.29
C CYS A 82 8.06 21.99 -46.28
N ARG A 83 7.95 23.32 -46.19
CA ARG A 83 6.88 24.03 -45.48
C ARG A 83 5.90 24.57 -46.50
N THR A 84 4.61 24.32 -46.29
CA THR A 84 3.55 24.87 -47.12
C THR A 84 2.59 25.66 -46.26
N VAL A 85 2.35 26.92 -46.64
CA VAL A 85 1.34 27.79 -46.05
C VAL A 85 0.24 27.99 -47.08
N THR A 86 -0.95 27.49 -46.78
CA THR A 86 -2.14 27.64 -47.60
C THR A 86 -3.01 28.73 -47.00
N VAL A 87 -3.33 29.76 -47.78
CA VAL A 87 -4.30 30.79 -47.44
C VAL A 87 -5.55 30.56 -48.28
N SER A 88 -6.66 30.26 -47.63
CA SER A 88 -7.94 29.98 -48.31
C SER A 88 -8.63 31.26 -48.82
N ASN A 89 -9.68 31.10 -49.62
CA ASN A 89 -10.57 32.21 -50.04
C ASN A 89 -11.23 32.97 -48.87
N THR A 90 -11.32 32.37 -47.68
CA THR A 90 -11.82 33.03 -46.46
C THR A 90 -10.70 33.67 -45.64
N LEU A 91 -9.49 33.77 -46.20
CA LEU A 91 -8.27 34.30 -45.58
C LEU A 91 -7.81 33.51 -44.34
N SER A 92 -8.25 32.25 -44.20
CA SER A 92 -7.78 31.36 -43.13
C SER A 92 -6.39 30.80 -43.47
N VAL A 93 -5.52 30.76 -42.46
CA VAL A 93 -4.13 30.28 -42.61
C VAL A 93 -4.01 28.83 -42.17
N HIS A 94 -3.56 27.97 -43.07
CA HIS A 94 -3.25 26.57 -42.79
C HIS A 94 -1.77 26.31 -43.07
N VAL A 95 -1.07 25.72 -42.11
CA VAL A 95 0.36 25.42 -42.24
C VAL A 95 0.56 23.91 -42.20
N THR A 96 1.31 23.40 -43.17
CA THR A 96 1.76 22.02 -43.21
C THR A 96 3.28 21.95 -43.29
N HIS A 97 3.85 20.91 -42.69
CA HIS A 97 5.27 20.60 -42.76
C HIS A 97 5.40 19.14 -43.22
N ASN A 98 6.10 18.92 -44.33
CA ASN A 98 6.23 17.60 -44.97
C ASN A 98 4.88 16.87 -45.14
N GLY A 99 3.83 17.61 -45.52
CA GLY A 99 2.48 17.09 -45.73
C GLY A 99 1.66 16.84 -44.44
N SER A 100 2.24 17.02 -43.25
CA SER A 100 1.53 16.90 -41.98
C SER A 100 1.01 18.26 -41.49
N PRO A 101 -0.24 18.37 -41.03
CA PRO A 101 -0.78 19.62 -40.50
C PRO A 101 -0.05 20.05 -39.22
N VAL A 102 0.24 21.34 -39.12
CA VAL A 102 0.88 21.96 -37.96
C VAL A 102 -0.20 22.69 -37.15
N SER A 103 -0.28 22.40 -35.84
CA SER A 103 -1.13 23.18 -34.95
C SER A 103 -0.56 24.58 -34.76
N LEU A 104 -1.41 25.60 -34.97
CA LEU A 104 -1.08 27.01 -34.78
C LEU A 104 -1.39 27.52 -33.35
N GLU A 105 -1.88 26.64 -32.47
CA GLU A 105 -2.16 26.98 -31.08
C GLU A 105 -0.92 27.55 -30.37
N ASN A 106 -1.08 28.68 -29.68
CA ASN A 106 -0.02 29.36 -28.93
C ASN A 106 1.17 29.86 -29.78
N THR A 107 1.04 29.93 -31.11
CA THR A 107 2.10 30.46 -31.99
C THR A 107 2.06 31.99 -32.13
N GLY A 108 0.92 32.59 -31.82
CA GLY A 108 0.64 34.02 -32.02
C GLY A 108 0.45 34.39 -33.50
N ILE A 109 0.31 33.40 -34.39
CA ILE A 109 -0.09 33.61 -35.80
C ILE A 109 -1.62 33.76 -35.82
N PRO A 110 -2.17 34.80 -36.46
CA PRO A 110 -3.61 34.99 -36.54
C PRO A 110 -4.26 33.91 -37.43
N ASP A 111 -5.40 33.37 -36.99
CA ASP A 111 -6.14 32.34 -37.73
C ASP A 111 -6.75 32.87 -39.04
N GLN A 112 -6.97 34.19 -39.12
CA GLN A 112 -7.43 34.91 -40.29
C GLN A 112 -6.55 36.13 -40.57
N ILE A 113 -6.18 36.34 -41.83
CA ILE A 113 -5.40 37.49 -42.26
C ILE A 113 -6.35 38.66 -42.52
N SER A 114 -6.21 39.75 -41.76
CA SER A 114 -7.02 40.97 -41.95
C SER A 114 -6.28 42.06 -42.75
N SER A 115 -4.95 42.07 -42.67
CA SER A 115 -4.08 43.04 -43.34
C SER A 115 -2.85 42.38 -43.96
N ILE A 116 -2.21 43.07 -44.92
CA ILE A 116 -0.94 42.62 -45.51
C ILE A 116 0.17 42.53 -44.44
N GLN A 117 0.10 43.37 -43.39
CA GLN A 117 1.03 43.31 -42.26
C GLN A 117 0.85 42.04 -41.43
N ASP A 118 -0.38 41.57 -41.24
CA ASP A 118 -0.66 40.29 -40.56
C ASP A 118 -0.09 39.13 -41.36
N PHE A 119 -0.19 39.19 -42.68
CA PHE A 119 0.37 38.19 -43.59
C PHE A 119 1.91 38.17 -43.55
N GLU A 120 2.55 39.33 -43.59
CA GLU A 120 4.00 39.45 -43.46
C GLU A 120 4.49 38.98 -42.09
N TYR A 121 3.76 39.31 -41.02
CA TYR A 121 4.02 38.83 -39.68
C TYR A 121 3.87 37.30 -39.58
N ALA A 122 2.82 36.72 -40.16
CA ALA A 122 2.63 35.28 -40.21
C ALA A 122 3.77 34.58 -40.94
N LEU A 123 4.18 35.06 -42.12
CA LEU A 123 5.28 34.47 -42.90
C LEU A 123 6.64 34.58 -42.21
N SER A 124 6.93 35.72 -41.57
CA SER A 124 8.16 35.89 -40.79
C SER A 124 8.19 34.97 -39.57
N ARG A 125 7.08 34.84 -38.83
CA ARG A 125 6.96 33.94 -37.68
C ARG A 125 7.09 32.48 -38.08
N ILE A 126 6.41 32.05 -39.14
CA ILE A 126 6.49 30.67 -39.68
C ILE A 126 7.92 30.35 -40.13
N SER A 127 8.63 31.33 -40.71
CA SER A 127 10.03 31.17 -41.11
C SER A 127 10.97 30.99 -39.92
N CYS A 128 10.63 31.54 -38.75
CA CYS A 128 11.41 31.39 -37.51
C CYS A 128 11.03 30.16 -36.68
N MET A 129 9.98 29.41 -37.04
CA MET A 129 9.63 28.17 -36.35
C MET A 129 10.67 27.09 -36.65
N THR A 130 10.98 26.28 -35.64
CA THR A 130 11.91 25.14 -35.73
C THR A 130 11.13 23.83 -35.68
N ALA A 131 11.60 22.81 -36.39
CA ALA A 131 11.02 21.49 -36.27
C ALA A 131 11.21 20.92 -34.85
N CYS A 132 10.21 20.24 -34.32
CA CYS A 132 10.32 19.47 -33.09
C CYS A 132 11.43 18.42 -33.26
N ASP A 133 12.35 18.33 -32.31
CA ASP A 133 13.52 17.44 -32.36
C ASP A 133 13.22 15.98 -32.01
N GLY A 134 12.00 15.66 -31.57
CA GLY A 134 11.61 14.31 -31.14
C GLY A 134 12.59 13.68 -30.12
N LEU A 135 12.63 12.35 -30.05
CA LEU A 135 13.65 11.60 -29.30
C LEU A 135 14.72 11.06 -30.25
N ARG A 136 15.96 11.56 -30.11
CA ARG A 136 17.13 11.10 -30.88
C ARG A 136 18.00 10.16 -30.04
N GLY A 137 18.49 9.08 -30.64
CA GLY A 137 19.46 8.15 -30.04
C GLY A 137 19.25 6.69 -30.47
N GLU A 138 20.07 5.77 -29.98
CA GLU A 138 19.84 4.32 -30.10
C GLU A 138 18.61 3.93 -29.28
N ILE A 139 17.47 3.80 -29.97
CA ILE A 139 16.20 3.49 -29.34
C ILE A 139 15.90 2.01 -29.60
N TYR A 140 16.12 1.17 -28.59
CA TYR A 140 15.68 -0.22 -28.61
C TYR A 140 14.14 -0.26 -28.61
N THR A 141 13.56 -0.56 -29.78
CA THR A 141 12.10 -0.58 -30.03
C THR A 141 11.39 -1.79 -29.43
N GLU A 142 12.12 -2.76 -28.88
CA GLU A 142 11.55 -3.94 -28.25
C GLU A 142 11.03 -3.64 -26.83
N THR A 143 9.91 -2.92 -26.75
CA THR A 143 9.13 -2.80 -25.52
C THR A 143 7.74 -3.35 -25.75
N LYS A 144 7.34 -4.40 -25.00
CA LYS A 144 6.01 -5.05 -25.08
C LYS A 144 4.87 -4.18 -24.53
N TYR A 145 5.10 -2.90 -24.25
CA TYR A 145 4.14 -2.02 -23.57
C TYR A 145 3.30 -1.22 -24.57
N PRO A 146 1.99 -1.47 -24.68
CA PRO A 146 1.10 -0.75 -25.61
C PRO A 146 1.01 0.76 -25.35
N ALA A 147 1.38 1.20 -24.14
CA ALA A 147 1.37 2.60 -23.72
C ALA A 147 2.39 3.48 -24.46
N VAL A 148 3.39 2.89 -25.14
CA VAL A 148 4.37 3.63 -25.96
C VAL A 148 3.97 3.53 -27.43
N ARG A 149 2.83 4.11 -27.79
CA ARG A 149 2.36 4.17 -29.18
C ARG A 149 2.97 5.41 -29.86
N ALA A 150 4.23 5.29 -30.26
CA ALA A 150 5.01 6.35 -30.91
C ALA A 150 5.45 5.91 -32.32
N VAL A 151 5.65 6.87 -33.22
CA VAL A 151 6.12 6.64 -34.60
C VAL A 151 7.64 6.75 -34.63
N VAL A 152 8.31 5.82 -35.32
CA VAL A 152 9.75 5.86 -35.59
C VAL A 152 9.96 6.34 -37.01
N GLU A 153 10.74 7.40 -37.17
CA GLU A 153 11.15 7.97 -38.46
C GLU A 153 12.67 7.93 -38.59
N THR A 154 13.19 7.93 -39.82
CA THR A 154 14.65 7.98 -40.08
C THR A 154 14.99 9.31 -40.75
N VAL A 155 15.82 10.12 -40.10
CA VAL A 155 16.16 11.48 -40.57
C VAL A 155 17.66 11.55 -40.87
N ARG A 156 18.01 12.18 -42.01
CA ARG A 156 19.39 12.47 -42.40
C ARG A 156 19.64 13.97 -42.24
N GLU A 157 20.56 14.32 -41.34
CA GLU A 157 21.06 15.69 -41.21
C GLU A 157 22.36 15.82 -42.00
N GLY A 158 22.31 16.51 -43.16
CA GLY A 158 23.48 16.73 -44.01
C GLY A 158 24.09 15.45 -44.57
N GLN A 159 25.42 15.40 -44.70
CA GLN A 159 26.16 14.23 -45.17
C GLN A 159 26.43 13.17 -44.07
N GLY A 160 25.69 13.20 -42.96
CA GLY A 160 25.84 12.27 -41.84
C GLY A 160 25.05 10.96 -41.95
N GLU A 161 25.28 10.05 -41.00
CA GLU A 161 24.55 8.79 -40.90
C GLU A 161 23.06 8.99 -40.55
N PRO A 162 22.16 8.10 -41.01
CA PRO A 162 20.74 8.20 -40.69
C PRO A 162 20.49 7.98 -39.19
N GLN A 163 19.84 8.92 -38.51
CA GLN A 163 19.46 8.78 -37.10
C GLN A 163 18.01 8.33 -36.97
N GLN A 164 17.76 7.37 -36.07
CA GLN A 164 16.40 6.98 -35.68
C GLN A 164 15.79 8.03 -34.75
N LEU A 165 14.58 8.43 -35.08
CA LEU A 165 13.84 9.48 -34.41
C LEU A 165 12.49 8.96 -33.93
N LEU A 166 12.23 8.99 -32.63
CA LEU A 166 10.95 8.61 -32.06
C LEU A 166 10.09 9.85 -31.79
N ARG A 167 8.89 9.90 -32.37
CA ARG A 167 7.91 10.99 -32.20
C ARG A 167 6.58 10.44 -31.66
N SER A 168 5.84 11.27 -30.93
CA SER A 168 4.42 10.98 -30.66
C SER A 168 3.65 10.94 -31.98
N VAL A 169 2.66 10.04 -32.09
CA VAL A 169 1.73 10.00 -33.24
C VAL A 169 1.04 11.35 -33.46
N GLU A 170 0.87 12.13 -32.41
CA GLU A 170 0.23 13.44 -32.45
C GLU A 170 1.22 14.61 -32.37
N CYS A 171 2.48 14.40 -32.77
CA CYS A 171 3.52 15.42 -32.71
C CYS A 171 3.19 16.65 -33.56
N SER A 172 3.14 17.85 -32.96
CA SER A 172 3.22 19.12 -33.68
C SER A 172 4.64 19.28 -34.24
N GLN A 173 4.79 19.13 -35.55
CA GLN A 173 6.11 19.07 -36.17
C GLN A 173 6.89 20.39 -36.13
N LEU A 174 6.23 21.55 -36.10
CA LEU A 174 6.88 22.86 -35.96
C LEU A 174 6.54 23.50 -34.61
N LEU A 175 7.53 24.15 -34.01
CA LEU A 175 7.45 24.80 -32.71
C LEU A 175 8.22 26.12 -32.71
N LEU A 176 7.81 27.06 -31.88
CA LEU A 176 8.62 28.24 -31.59
C LEU A 176 9.73 27.86 -30.61
N ALA A 177 10.98 28.03 -31.01
CA ALA A 177 12.13 27.82 -30.13
C ALA A 177 12.19 28.96 -29.08
N PRO A 178 12.19 28.66 -27.77
CA PRO A 178 12.52 29.64 -26.76
C PRO A 178 13.97 30.10 -26.93
N SER A 179 14.24 31.40 -26.76
CA SER A 179 15.57 32.01 -26.90
C SER A 179 16.62 31.21 -26.11
N GLY A 180 17.60 30.61 -26.81
CA GLY A 180 18.70 29.85 -26.19
C GLY A 180 18.47 28.34 -25.98
N ALA A 181 17.35 27.76 -26.43
CA ALA A 181 17.11 26.33 -26.34
C ALA A 181 17.98 25.52 -27.35
N LYS A 182 18.81 24.60 -26.85
CA LYS A 182 19.62 23.68 -27.70
C LYS A 182 18.81 22.55 -28.34
N VAL A 183 17.64 22.21 -27.76
CA VAL A 183 16.76 21.13 -28.24
C VAL A 183 15.31 21.56 -28.02
N VAL A 184 14.48 21.52 -29.06
CA VAL A 184 13.10 21.98 -29.06
C VAL A 184 12.15 20.79 -29.22
N ARG A 185 11.33 20.48 -28.22
CA ARG A 185 10.39 19.33 -28.27
C ARG A 185 8.98 19.75 -27.88
N CYS A 186 7.98 19.15 -28.53
CA CYS A 186 6.59 19.36 -28.12
C CYS A 186 6.30 18.60 -26.82
N THR A 187 5.29 19.05 -26.08
CA THR A 187 4.83 18.44 -24.83
C THR A 187 4.56 16.94 -25.00
N LYS A 188 3.94 16.55 -26.13
CA LYS A 188 3.62 15.16 -26.45
C LYS A 188 4.88 14.29 -26.65
N CYS A 189 5.87 14.77 -27.39
CA CYS A 189 7.16 14.06 -27.52
C CYS A 189 7.96 14.04 -26.20
N ASN A 190 7.80 15.05 -25.35
CA ASN A 190 8.39 15.04 -24.01
C ASN A 190 7.71 14.03 -23.07
N ASN A 191 6.40 13.80 -23.22
CA ASN A 191 5.70 12.73 -22.51
C ASN A 191 6.17 11.34 -22.96
N VAL A 192 6.37 11.14 -24.27
CA VAL A 192 6.96 9.91 -24.81
C VAL A 192 8.36 9.68 -24.22
N ARG A 193 9.20 10.72 -24.11
CA ARG A 193 10.50 10.65 -23.44
C ARG A 193 10.40 10.12 -22.01
N SER A 194 9.46 10.69 -21.24
CA SER A 194 9.25 10.33 -19.84
C SER A 194 8.74 8.89 -19.72
N ALA A 195 7.85 8.46 -20.61
CA ALA A 195 7.35 7.09 -20.67
C ALA A 195 8.45 6.08 -21.01
N VAL A 196 9.29 6.37 -22.02
CA VAL A 196 10.43 5.53 -22.40
C VAL A 196 11.45 5.45 -21.26
N LYS A 197 11.75 6.56 -20.57
CA LYS A 197 12.61 6.55 -19.38
C LYS A 197 12.05 5.70 -18.25
N GLN A 198 10.75 5.78 -17.97
CA GLN A 198 10.11 4.94 -16.97
C GLN A 198 10.11 3.46 -17.35
N ALA A 199 9.87 3.14 -18.63
CA ALA A 199 9.94 1.77 -19.13
C ALA A 199 11.37 1.19 -19.02
N ARG A 200 12.38 1.99 -19.35
CA ARG A 200 13.80 1.62 -19.18
C ARG A 200 14.15 1.40 -17.71
N TRP A 201 13.77 2.33 -16.83
CA TRP A 201 13.98 2.18 -15.39
C TRP A 201 13.32 0.91 -14.86
N ARG A 202 12.07 0.62 -15.24
CA ARG A 202 11.38 -0.62 -14.84
C ARG A 202 12.08 -1.86 -15.38
N ARG A 203 12.59 -1.85 -16.61
CA ARG A 203 13.33 -2.97 -17.20
C ARG A 203 14.64 -3.22 -16.48
N GLU A 204 15.39 -2.15 -16.17
CA GLU A 204 16.65 -2.23 -15.40
C GLU A 204 16.38 -2.73 -13.98
N HIS A 205 15.33 -2.23 -13.31
CA HIS A 205 14.93 -2.73 -11.98
C HIS A 205 14.41 -4.17 -12.01
N LEU A 206 13.69 -4.57 -13.05
CA LEU A 206 13.23 -5.95 -13.22
C LEU A 206 14.40 -6.88 -13.53
N LYS A 207 15.42 -6.45 -14.29
CA LYS A 207 16.68 -7.18 -14.49
C LYS A 207 17.46 -7.33 -13.19
N GLU A 208 17.51 -6.29 -12.35
CA GLU A 208 18.12 -6.37 -11.00
C GLU A 208 17.37 -7.36 -10.09
N GLN A 209 16.07 -7.55 -10.29
CA GLN A 209 15.24 -8.47 -9.51
C GLN A 209 15.15 -9.90 -10.09
N SER A 210 15.32 -10.09 -11.40
CA SER A 210 15.13 -11.38 -12.07
C SER A 210 16.37 -12.27 -12.08
N GLY A 211 17.53 -11.79 -11.65
CA GLY A 211 18.74 -12.62 -11.48
C GLY A 211 19.34 -13.21 -12.77
N ASP A 212 18.74 -12.95 -13.92
CA ASP A 212 19.22 -13.43 -15.23
C ASP A 212 20.11 -12.37 -15.89
N ASP A 213 21.39 -12.77 -16.01
CA ASP A 213 22.49 -12.13 -16.72
C ASP A 213 23.26 -11.00 -16.02
N CYS A 214 24.09 -11.38 -15.05
CA CYS A 214 25.53 -11.44 -15.30
C CYS A 214 26.21 -12.16 -14.13
N GLN A 215 27.18 -13.01 -14.45
CA GLN A 215 28.15 -13.51 -13.49
C GLN A 215 28.66 -12.35 -12.65
N THR A 216 28.30 -12.31 -11.37
CA THR A 216 29.08 -11.52 -10.42
C THR A 216 30.45 -12.20 -10.40
N PRO A 217 31.53 -11.58 -10.90
CA PRO A 217 32.83 -12.22 -10.84
C PRO A 217 33.12 -12.43 -9.35
N GLY A 218 33.51 -13.66 -9.03
CA GLY A 218 33.83 -14.07 -7.67
C GLY A 218 34.69 -13.02 -6.97
N LYS A 219 34.41 -12.82 -5.68
CA LYS A 219 35.17 -11.94 -4.80
C LYS A 219 36.68 -12.18 -5.01
N ARG A 220 37.35 -11.10 -5.45
CA ARG A 220 38.81 -10.89 -5.50
C ARG A 220 39.61 -11.79 -6.45
N THR A 221 39.55 -11.49 -7.75
CA THR A 221 40.69 -11.71 -8.65
C THR A 221 41.81 -10.70 -8.33
N HIS A 222 43.04 -11.21 -8.15
CA HIS A 222 44.25 -10.40 -7.95
C HIS A 222 44.52 -9.50 -9.17
N TRP A 223 45.19 -8.35 -8.97
CA TRP A 223 45.40 -7.34 -10.03
C TRP A 223 46.09 -7.88 -11.29
N ASP A 224 46.94 -8.89 -11.11
CA ASP A 224 47.74 -9.48 -12.19
C ASP A 224 46.91 -10.29 -13.19
N TYR A 225 45.72 -10.72 -12.80
CA TYR A 225 44.83 -11.54 -13.63
C TYR A 225 43.71 -10.72 -14.30
N LEU A 226 43.74 -9.40 -14.19
CA LEU A 226 42.80 -8.50 -14.87
C LEU A 226 43.42 -8.01 -16.18
N THR A 227 42.62 -7.96 -17.23
CA THR A 227 43.01 -7.28 -18.49
C THR A 227 43.18 -5.78 -18.25
N ASP A 228 43.94 -5.09 -19.11
CA ASP A 228 44.24 -3.66 -18.90
C ASP A 228 42.99 -2.78 -18.98
N GLU A 229 42.00 -3.17 -19.78
CA GLU A 229 40.68 -2.52 -19.82
C GLU A 229 39.93 -2.68 -18.50
N GLN A 230 39.93 -3.88 -17.91
CA GLN A 230 39.31 -4.13 -16.61
C GLN A 230 40.04 -3.42 -15.46
N LYS A 231 41.38 -3.30 -15.54
CA LYS A 231 42.16 -2.50 -14.58
C LYS A 231 41.77 -1.03 -14.64
N LYS A 232 41.58 -0.48 -15.83
CA LYS A 232 41.17 0.91 -16.06
C LYS A 232 39.77 1.19 -15.52
N GLU A 233 38.82 0.31 -15.79
CA GLU A 233 37.44 0.43 -15.28
C GLU A 233 37.39 0.36 -13.75
N LYS A 234 38.19 -0.52 -13.15
CA LYS A 234 38.32 -0.63 -11.69
C LYS A 234 39.03 0.58 -11.09
N TYR A 235 40.03 1.15 -11.76
CA TYR A 235 40.68 2.40 -11.37
C TYR A 235 39.69 3.56 -11.39
N ASP A 236 38.90 3.73 -12.46
CA ASP A 236 37.89 4.78 -12.56
C ASP A 236 36.80 4.62 -11.50
N THR A 237 36.42 3.38 -11.20
CA THR A 237 35.50 3.08 -10.09
C THR A 237 36.08 3.50 -8.74
N MET A 238 37.35 3.22 -8.48
CA MET A 238 38.02 3.64 -7.23
C MET A 238 38.22 5.15 -7.16
N LYS A 239 38.57 5.79 -8.28
CA LYS A 239 38.65 7.26 -8.41
C LYS A 239 37.31 7.92 -8.09
N ASN A 240 36.22 7.40 -8.65
CA ASN A 240 34.87 7.89 -8.36
C ASN A 240 34.46 7.67 -6.90
N LYS A 241 34.87 6.55 -6.28
CA LYS A 241 34.66 6.31 -4.85
C LYS A 241 35.42 7.32 -3.98
N ARG A 242 36.66 7.64 -4.35
CA ARG A 242 37.46 8.67 -3.67
C ARG A 242 36.84 10.05 -3.81
N VAL A 243 36.45 10.46 -5.01
CA VAL A 243 35.76 11.74 -5.25
C VAL A 243 34.49 11.86 -4.41
N ARG A 244 33.65 10.81 -4.36
CA ARG A 244 32.45 10.79 -3.50
C ARG A 244 32.73 10.77 -2.00
N ALA A 245 33.90 10.28 -1.59
CA ALA A 245 34.35 10.33 -0.20
C ALA A 245 34.81 11.75 0.15
N ASP A 246 35.55 12.40 -0.75
CA ASP A 246 35.98 13.79 -0.62
C ASP A 246 34.79 14.75 -0.64
N GLU A 247 33.79 14.54 -1.49
CA GLU A 247 32.52 15.30 -1.49
C GLU A 247 31.77 15.15 -0.16
N ARG A 248 31.70 13.93 0.40
CA ARG A 248 31.11 13.68 1.73
C ARG A 248 31.90 14.35 2.84
N ALA A 249 33.23 14.27 2.80
CA ALA A 249 34.08 14.96 3.76
C ALA A 249 33.87 16.48 3.68
N THR A 250 33.73 17.04 2.48
CA THR A 250 33.45 18.46 2.23
C THR A 250 32.06 18.86 2.74
N TYR A 251 31.04 18.01 2.55
CA TYR A 251 29.70 18.21 3.11
C TYR A 251 29.70 18.19 4.65
N HIS A 252 30.37 17.22 5.28
CA HIS A 252 30.51 17.17 6.74
C HIS A 252 31.33 18.35 7.29
N LYS A 253 32.34 18.81 6.53
CA LYS A 253 33.12 20.02 6.86
C LYS A 253 32.24 21.28 6.77
N GLY A 254 31.41 21.43 5.74
CA GLY A 254 30.43 22.51 5.64
C GLY A 254 29.40 22.51 6.78
N ARG A 255 28.99 21.34 7.25
CA ARG A 255 28.13 21.18 8.45
C ARG A 255 28.86 21.54 9.75
N TYR A 256 30.16 21.23 9.83
CA TYR A 256 31.05 21.64 10.93
C TYR A 256 31.27 23.16 10.94
N ASP A 257 31.35 23.79 9.76
CA ASP A 257 31.44 25.23 9.60
C ASP A 257 30.11 25.94 9.93
N THR A 258 28.95 25.29 9.77
CA THR A 258 27.65 25.80 10.29
C THR A 258 27.52 25.65 11.80
N LEU A 259 28.23 24.69 12.41
CA LEU A 259 28.42 24.58 13.86
C LEU A 259 29.43 25.61 14.40
N LYS A 260 30.11 26.38 13.55
CA LYS A 260 31.04 27.43 13.97
C LYS A 260 30.31 28.65 14.55
N ASP A 261 29.03 28.81 14.21
CA ASP A 261 28.09 29.77 14.81
C ASP A 261 27.43 29.23 16.11
N SER A 262 27.75 27.99 16.51
CA SER A 262 27.36 27.50 17.84
C SER A 262 28.29 28.09 18.91
N VAL A 263 27.70 28.47 20.05
CA VAL A 263 28.47 28.96 21.20
C VAL A 263 29.43 27.86 21.63
N ARG A 264 30.74 28.09 21.43
CA ARG A 264 31.77 27.20 21.95
C ARG A 264 31.75 27.30 23.46
N LEU A 265 31.19 26.28 24.12
CA LEU A 265 31.36 26.09 25.56
C LEU A 265 32.86 26.02 25.84
N THR A 266 33.35 26.99 26.58
CA THR A 266 34.74 27.06 27.03
C THR A 266 35.03 25.93 28.03
N VAL A 267 36.31 25.70 28.32
CA VAL A 267 36.70 24.76 29.39
C VAL A 267 36.10 25.20 30.74
N GLU A 268 35.82 26.50 30.91
CA GLU A 268 35.15 27.09 32.05
C GLU A 268 33.64 26.79 32.05
N ASP A 269 32.94 26.88 30.91
CA ASP A 269 31.52 26.50 30.81
C ASP A 269 31.29 25.00 31.05
N ASN A 270 32.23 24.15 30.63
CA ASN A 270 32.21 22.72 30.94
C ASN A 270 32.51 22.46 32.43
N ARG A 271 33.36 23.30 33.04
CA ARG A 271 33.60 23.29 34.48
C ARG A 271 32.36 23.73 35.25
N ASP A 272 31.64 24.74 34.77
CA ASP A 272 30.39 25.23 35.34
C ASP A 272 29.28 24.19 35.24
N MET A 273 29.13 23.51 34.10
CA MET A 273 28.23 22.35 33.99
C MET A 273 28.61 21.27 35.01
N THR A 274 29.90 20.92 35.10
CA THR A 274 30.39 19.91 36.07
C THR A 274 30.18 20.37 37.52
N GLU A 275 30.28 21.67 37.80
CA GLU A 275 30.10 22.27 39.11
C GLU A 275 28.61 22.42 39.49
N ILE A 276 27.73 22.71 38.52
CA ILE A 276 26.27 22.63 38.63
C ILE A 276 25.85 21.19 38.94
N PHE A 277 26.38 20.20 38.22
CA PHE A 277 26.14 18.78 38.49
C PHE A 277 26.58 18.37 39.91
N ARG A 278 27.67 18.97 40.45
CA ARG A 278 28.12 18.75 41.83
C ARG A 278 27.28 19.49 42.87
N LYS A 279 26.82 20.71 42.59
CA LYS A 279 26.02 21.56 43.50
C LYS A 279 24.56 21.11 43.61
N MET A 280 23.95 20.61 42.53
CA MET A 280 22.54 20.19 42.50
C MET A 280 22.25 18.84 43.19
N ASP A 281 23.27 18.13 43.70
CA ASP A 281 23.12 16.76 44.22
C ASP A 281 22.22 16.64 45.47
N ARG A 282 22.15 17.69 46.29
CA ARG A 282 21.19 17.77 47.43
C ARG A 282 19.79 18.20 47.00
N ASP A 283 19.63 18.72 45.78
CA ASP A 283 18.39 19.31 45.28
C ASP A 283 17.61 18.39 44.34
N VAL A 284 18.23 17.44 43.63
CA VAL A 284 17.49 16.57 42.69
C VAL A 284 16.48 15.65 43.41
N THR A 285 16.84 15.10 44.57
CA THR A 285 15.92 14.33 45.42
C THR A 285 14.80 15.21 46.01
N LYS A 286 15.02 16.53 46.13
CA LYS A 286 14.01 17.52 46.54
C LYS A 286 13.18 18.08 45.39
N LEU A 287 13.74 18.16 44.18
CA LEU A 287 13.12 18.66 42.95
C LEU A 287 12.21 17.60 42.32
N PHE A 288 12.57 16.33 42.45
CA PHE A 288 11.80 15.20 41.94
C PHE A 288 11.52 14.15 43.03
N PRO A 289 10.90 14.52 44.16
CA PRO A 289 10.75 13.61 45.31
C PRO A 289 9.93 12.35 44.98
N ASN A 290 9.05 12.43 43.97
CA ASN A 290 8.12 11.36 43.58
C ASN A 290 8.37 10.80 42.16
N ASP A 291 9.53 11.06 41.54
CA ASP A 291 9.83 10.56 40.18
C ASP A 291 11.16 9.79 40.16
N GLU A 292 11.09 8.53 40.60
CA GLU A 292 12.21 7.59 40.70
C GLU A 292 12.99 7.47 39.38
N ARG A 293 12.32 7.59 38.23
CA ARG A 293 12.97 7.48 36.90
C ARG A 293 13.85 8.68 36.57
N ARG A 294 13.42 9.89 36.94
CA ARG A 294 14.24 11.10 36.78
C ARG A 294 15.45 11.08 37.70
N GLN A 295 15.26 10.62 38.94
CA GLN A 295 16.35 10.41 39.88
C GLN A 295 17.35 9.37 39.36
N LEU A 296 16.85 8.26 38.80
CA LEU A 296 17.69 7.20 38.21
C LEU A 296 18.50 7.70 37.01
N LEU A 297 17.85 8.42 36.07
CA LEU A 297 18.53 9.04 34.94
C LEU A 297 19.64 9.98 35.41
N TRP A 298 19.34 10.87 36.37
CA TRP A 298 20.32 11.80 36.93
C TRP A 298 21.51 11.09 37.57
N LYS A 299 21.24 10.08 38.41
CA LYS A 299 22.29 9.30 39.08
C LYS A 299 23.22 8.62 38.07
N ILE A 300 22.67 8.06 37.00
CA ILE A 300 23.44 7.37 35.96
C ILE A 300 24.27 8.35 35.13
N GLN A 301 23.70 9.51 34.76
CA GLN A 301 24.45 10.55 34.05
C GLN A 301 25.62 11.05 34.89
N LYS A 302 25.40 11.31 36.19
CA LYS A 302 26.45 11.70 37.13
C LYS A 302 27.52 10.63 37.31
N ASP A 303 27.11 9.37 37.47
CA ASP A 303 28.03 8.24 37.60
C ASP A 303 28.92 8.12 36.36
N HIS A 304 28.39 8.37 35.15
CA HIS A 304 29.20 8.35 33.92
C HIS A 304 30.12 9.57 33.75
N VAL A 305 29.73 10.73 34.30
CA VAL A 305 30.59 11.92 34.35
C VAL A 305 31.74 11.74 35.36
N THR A 306 31.47 11.06 36.48
CA THR A 306 32.44 10.89 37.59
C THR A 306 33.30 9.63 37.47
N ASN A 307 32.72 8.52 37.01
CA ASN A 307 33.35 7.22 36.83
C ASN A 307 33.12 6.76 35.39
N LYS A 308 34.20 6.50 34.65
CA LYS A 308 34.14 5.85 33.32
C LYS A 308 33.77 4.35 33.42
N ARG A 309 32.81 3.98 34.26
CA ARG A 309 32.36 2.58 34.43
C ARG A 309 31.39 2.23 33.31
N ASN A 310 31.63 1.09 32.65
CA ASN A 310 30.87 0.61 31.49
C ASN A 310 29.63 -0.23 31.85
N GLN A 311 29.16 -0.22 33.10
CA GLN A 311 28.05 -1.06 33.55
C GLN A 311 26.75 -0.25 33.66
N TRP A 312 25.73 -0.68 32.93
CA TRP A 312 24.41 -0.05 32.91
C TRP A 312 23.46 -0.76 33.87
N ASN A 313 22.67 0.01 34.62
CA ASN A 313 21.58 -0.54 35.43
C ASN A 313 20.48 -1.13 34.53
N THR A 314 19.91 -2.27 34.94
CA THR A 314 18.87 -2.99 34.19
C THR A 314 17.64 -2.12 33.89
N GLU A 315 17.11 -1.40 34.88
CA GLU A 315 15.94 -0.53 34.72
C GLU A 315 16.21 0.61 33.73
N PHE A 316 17.44 1.13 33.73
CA PHE A 316 17.83 2.16 32.77
C PHE A 316 17.97 1.62 31.35
N LEU A 317 18.53 0.42 31.21
CA LEU A 317 18.55 -0.29 29.92
C LEU A 317 17.14 -0.53 29.40
N ASP A 318 16.17 -0.79 30.27
CA ASP A 318 14.77 -0.97 29.89
C ASP A 318 14.13 0.32 29.37
N VAL A 319 14.40 1.46 30.03
CA VAL A 319 13.96 2.77 29.56
C VAL A 319 14.59 3.11 28.20
N CYS A 320 15.90 2.87 28.05
CA CYS A 320 16.61 3.10 26.79
C CYS A 320 16.10 2.17 25.68
N LEU A 321 15.82 0.91 25.99
CA LEU A 321 15.28 -0.07 25.05
C LEU A 321 13.92 0.38 24.52
N GLN A 322 13.03 0.89 25.37
CA GLN A 322 11.74 1.44 24.94
C GLN A 322 11.89 2.64 24.02
N LEU A 323 12.77 3.58 24.37
CA LEU A 323 13.03 4.77 23.54
C LEU A 323 13.57 4.35 22.16
N TRP A 324 14.53 3.42 22.15
CA TRP A 324 15.10 2.88 20.92
C TRP A 324 14.09 2.09 20.07
N GLN A 325 13.18 1.32 20.68
CA GLN A 325 12.12 0.64 19.94
C GLN A 325 11.12 1.62 19.32
N ARG A 326 10.79 2.73 19.99
CA ARG A 326 9.87 3.75 19.46
C ARG A 326 10.50 4.55 18.32
N SER A 327 11.77 4.92 18.46
CA SER A 327 12.51 5.63 17.42
C SER A 327 14.00 5.33 17.51
N LYS A 328 14.48 4.43 16.65
CA LYS A 328 15.91 4.12 16.55
C LYS A 328 16.73 5.36 16.19
N GLN A 329 16.25 6.15 15.23
CA GLN A 329 16.90 7.40 14.81
C GLN A 329 16.90 8.44 15.93
N GLY A 330 15.76 8.66 16.59
CA GLY A 330 15.69 9.63 17.69
C GLY A 330 16.57 9.24 18.87
N TYR A 331 16.72 7.94 19.13
CA TYR A 331 17.68 7.44 20.12
C TYR A 331 19.13 7.68 19.69
N ALA A 332 19.46 7.38 18.43
CA ALA A 332 20.80 7.62 17.88
C ALA A 332 21.17 9.11 17.92
N ASP A 333 20.27 10.00 17.47
CA ASP A 333 20.50 11.45 17.48
C ASP A 333 20.73 11.97 18.91
N MET A 334 19.95 11.51 19.89
CA MET A 334 20.11 11.90 21.29
C MET A 334 21.43 11.38 21.88
N LYS A 335 21.84 10.16 21.54
CA LYS A 335 23.11 9.56 21.97
C LYS A 335 24.31 10.29 21.32
N ASP A 336 24.24 10.51 20.01
CA ASP A 336 25.32 11.07 19.20
C ASP A 336 25.48 12.59 19.42
N SER A 337 24.42 13.28 19.86
CA SER A 337 24.50 14.69 20.27
C SER A 337 25.46 14.95 21.44
N GLY A 338 25.80 13.91 22.21
CA GLY A 338 26.59 14.04 23.44
C GLY A 338 25.83 14.66 24.61
N PHE A 339 24.55 15.01 24.43
CA PHE A 339 23.73 15.61 25.49
C PHE A 339 23.43 14.62 26.63
N LEU A 340 23.24 13.34 26.32
CA LEU A 340 23.04 12.27 27.30
C LEU A 340 24.00 11.11 27.03
N THR A 341 24.61 10.60 28.09
CA THR A 341 25.38 9.36 28.03
C THR A 341 24.42 8.19 28.04
N MET A 342 24.32 7.48 26.93
CA MET A 342 23.36 6.40 26.75
C MET A 342 24.02 5.10 26.23
N PRO A 343 23.40 3.92 26.50
CA PRO A 343 23.87 2.64 26.00
C PRO A 343 24.10 2.59 24.49
N SER A 344 24.99 1.70 24.06
CA SER A 344 25.12 1.40 22.65
C SER A 344 23.88 0.66 22.13
N GLU A 345 23.49 0.92 20.89
CA GLU A 345 22.38 0.23 20.23
C GLU A 345 22.60 -1.28 20.13
N ARG A 346 23.87 -1.70 20.01
CA ARG A 346 24.25 -3.11 20.03
C ARG A 346 23.89 -3.76 21.37
N LEU A 347 24.15 -3.08 22.49
CA LEU A 347 23.77 -3.58 23.83
C LEU A 347 22.25 -3.69 23.97
N LEU A 348 21.51 -2.71 23.45
CA LEU A 348 20.03 -2.76 23.45
C LEU A 348 19.51 -3.91 22.60
N GLN A 349 20.14 -4.19 21.46
CA GLN A 349 19.79 -5.33 20.61
C GLN A 349 20.04 -6.68 21.29
N TYR A 350 21.13 -6.81 22.06
CA TYR A 350 21.38 -7.99 22.89
C TYR A 350 20.33 -8.15 23.99
N LYS A 351 20.05 -7.07 24.73
CA LYS A 351 19.02 -7.09 25.77
C LYS A 351 17.65 -7.47 25.20
N LYS A 352 17.24 -6.86 24.08
CA LYS A 352 15.99 -7.15 23.38
C LYS A 352 15.84 -8.63 23.01
N ASN A 353 16.92 -9.29 22.63
CA ASN A 353 16.89 -10.68 22.16
C ASN A 353 17.52 -11.63 23.17
N THR A 354 17.45 -11.30 24.47
CA THR A 354 17.92 -12.18 25.55
C THR A 354 17.11 -13.48 25.58
N VAL A 355 15.79 -13.37 25.39
CA VAL A 355 14.93 -14.53 25.11
C VAL A 355 14.85 -14.68 23.59
N ASN A 356 15.37 -15.79 23.07
CA ASN A 356 15.42 -16.03 21.63
C ASN A 356 14.07 -16.57 21.15
N GLN A 357 13.30 -15.76 20.43
CA GLN A 357 12.04 -16.20 19.80
C GLN A 357 12.36 -17.08 18.59
N ARG A 358 12.50 -18.38 18.84
CA ARG A 358 12.63 -19.42 17.81
C ARG A 358 11.25 -19.93 17.40
N PRO A 359 11.08 -20.48 16.18
CA PRO A 359 9.87 -21.19 15.79
C PRO A 359 9.51 -22.28 16.81
N GLY A 360 8.22 -22.42 17.13
CA GLY A 360 7.74 -23.44 18.05
C GLY A 360 7.38 -22.96 19.46
N LEU A 361 7.17 -23.93 20.34
CA LEU A 361 6.79 -23.75 21.74
C LEU A 361 8.04 -23.90 22.61
N HIS A 362 8.45 -22.82 23.28
CA HIS A 362 9.70 -22.78 24.05
C HIS A 362 9.45 -22.40 25.50
N THR A 363 9.93 -23.22 26.44
CA THR A 363 9.80 -23.00 27.88
C THR A 363 10.31 -21.64 28.34
N GLU A 364 11.39 -21.14 27.73
CA GLU A 364 11.96 -19.82 28.02
C GLU A 364 10.98 -18.67 27.73
N VAL A 365 10.14 -18.80 26.69
CA VAL A 365 9.13 -17.81 26.33
C VAL A 365 7.96 -17.85 27.30
N PHE A 366 7.52 -19.03 27.74
CA PHE A 366 6.47 -19.15 28.76
C PHE A 366 6.93 -18.67 30.14
N GLN A 367 8.18 -18.91 30.51
CA GLN A 367 8.77 -18.32 31.73
C GLN A 367 8.82 -16.80 31.64
N TRP A 368 9.13 -16.25 30.47
CA TRP A 368 9.07 -14.81 30.25
C TRP A 368 7.62 -14.30 30.37
N MET A 369 6.66 -14.97 29.76
CA MET A 369 5.23 -14.64 29.89
C MET A 369 4.77 -14.60 31.35
N ALA A 370 5.19 -15.56 32.18
CA ALA A 370 4.87 -15.58 33.60
C ALA A 370 5.45 -14.36 34.35
N LYS A 371 6.72 -14.02 34.08
CA LYS A 371 7.37 -12.82 34.65
C LYS A 371 6.66 -11.54 34.22
N GLU A 372 6.25 -11.44 32.96
CA GLU A 372 5.53 -10.28 32.43
C GLU A 372 4.14 -10.14 33.07
N ALA A 373 3.44 -11.25 33.29
CA ALA A 373 2.17 -11.25 34.00
C ALA A 373 2.32 -10.77 35.45
N GLU A 374 3.39 -11.19 36.14
CA GLU A 374 3.71 -10.73 37.49
C GLU A 374 4.04 -9.24 37.53
N GLN A 375 4.88 -8.75 36.61
CA GLN A 375 5.25 -7.33 36.51
C GLN A 375 4.04 -6.44 36.21
N GLN A 376 3.12 -6.91 35.37
CA GLN A 376 1.88 -6.18 35.05
C GLN A 376 0.85 -6.25 36.18
N GLY A 377 1.01 -7.14 37.16
CA GLY A 377 0.08 -7.35 38.25
C GLY A 377 -1.18 -8.10 37.82
N VAL A 378 -1.05 -9.03 36.88
CA VAL A 378 -2.17 -9.85 36.37
C VAL A 378 -2.70 -10.72 37.51
N THR A 379 -4.00 -10.60 37.78
CA THR A 379 -4.66 -11.38 38.84
C THR A 379 -4.72 -12.86 38.48
N GLY A 380 -5.01 -13.73 39.46
CA GLY A 380 -5.26 -15.16 39.19
C GLY A 380 -6.33 -15.36 38.12
N ARG A 381 -7.39 -14.56 38.14
CA ARG A 381 -8.44 -14.55 37.11
C ARG A 381 -7.92 -14.08 35.74
N GLY A 382 -7.07 -13.06 35.70
CA GLY A 382 -6.43 -12.58 34.48
C GLY A 382 -5.55 -13.62 33.77
N ARG A 383 -5.16 -14.69 34.46
CA ARG A 383 -4.48 -15.86 33.87
C ARG A 383 -5.44 -16.88 33.23
N HIS A 384 -6.75 -16.67 33.30
CA HIS A 384 -7.76 -17.42 32.57
C HIS A 384 -8.20 -16.64 31.33
N GLY A 385 -8.33 -17.32 30.20
CA GLY A 385 -8.54 -16.64 28.92
C GLY A 385 -8.84 -17.59 27.78
N LEU A 386 -8.36 -17.19 26.61
CA LEU A 386 -8.48 -17.93 25.36
C LEU A 386 -7.16 -17.92 24.59
N VAL A 387 -6.96 -18.92 23.75
CA VAL A 387 -5.90 -18.94 22.74
C VAL A 387 -6.45 -18.26 21.48
N VAL A 388 -5.67 -17.32 20.96
CA VAL A 388 -5.96 -16.62 19.71
C VAL A 388 -4.83 -16.85 18.74
N PHE A 389 -5.15 -17.17 17.48
CA PHE A 389 -4.16 -17.35 16.43
C PHE A 389 -4.63 -16.79 15.11
N ASP A 390 -3.68 -16.49 14.24
CA ASP A 390 -3.90 -16.03 12.86
C ASP A 390 -2.60 -16.19 12.06
N GLU A 391 -2.69 -16.15 10.73
CA GLU A 391 -1.55 -16.23 9.82
C GLU A 391 -1.16 -14.85 9.25
N MET A 392 0.14 -14.57 9.28
CA MET A 392 0.69 -13.36 8.66
C MET A 392 1.57 -13.71 7.46
N LYS A 393 1.27 -13.12 6.30
CA LYS A 393 2.15 -13.20 5.13
C LYS A 393 3.49 -12.49 5.37
N VAL A 394 4.59 -13.19 5.09
CA VAL A 394 5.98 -12.73 5.23
C VAL A 394 6.70 -12.77 3.88
N GLN A 395 7.89 -12.16 3.82
CA GLN A 395 8.75 -12.29 2.65
C GLN A 395 9.44 -13.67 2.66
N GLY A 396 9.10 -14.51 1.68
CA GLY A 396 9.81 -15.77 1.45
C GLY A 396 11.27 -15.52 1.12
N SER A 397 12.16 -16.03 1.95
CA SER A 397 13.62 -15.91 1.78
C SER A 397 14.31 -16.95 2.64
N VAL A 398 15.21 -17.72 2.04
CA VAL A 398 16.13 -18.60 2.77
C VAL A 398 17.37 -17.81 3.14
N GLN A 399 17.77 -17.85 4.41
CA GLN A 399 18.89 -17.06 4.96
C GLN A 399 19.77 -17.92 5.85
N LEU A 400 21.09 -17.76 5.76
CA LEU A 400 22.03 -18.39 6.68
C LEU A 400 22.24 -17.50 7.90
N ARG A 401 21.96 -18.02 9.09
CA ARG A 401 22.24 -17.39 10.39
C ARG A 401 23.41 -18.12 11.04
N ARG A 402 24.43 -17.39 11.46
CA ARG A 402 25.48 -17.94 12.32
C ARG A 402 25.00 -17.89 13.78
N VAL A 403 24.95 -19.05 14.44
CA VAL A 403 24.63 -19.18 15.87
C VAL A 403 25.84 -19.83 16.54
N GLY A 404 26.61 -19.04 17.30
CA GLY A 404 27.92 -19.49 17.80
C GLY A 404 28.86 -19.82 16.64
N ASP A 405 29.30 -21.08 16.58
CA ASP A 405 30.18 -21.60 15.54
C ASP A 405 29.46 -22.41 14.45
N GLU A 406 28.14 -22.57 14.57
CA GLU A 406 27.32 -23.29 13.60
C GLU A 406 26.55 -22.34 12.69
N PHE A 407 26.19 -22.85 11.50
CA PHE A 407 25.31 -22.16 10.56
C PHE A 407 23.95 -22.85 10.52
N GLU A 408 22.91 -22.08 10.80
CA GLU A 408 21.52 -22.51 10.75
C GLU A 408 20.85 -21.89 9.50
N ILE A 409 20.00 -22.68 8.85
CA ILE A 409 19.20 -22.22 7.72
C ILE A 409 17.85 -21.72 8.26
N ALA A 410 17.59 -20.43 8.12
CA ALA A 410 16.30 -19.81 8.42
C ALA A 410 15.49 -19.60 7.13
N GLY A 411 14.16 -19.57 7.25
CA GLY A 411 13.26 -19.26 6.13
C GLY A 411 12.62 -20.47 5.44
N LEU A 412 12.85 -21.67 5.96
CA LEU A 412 12.12 -22.88 5.60
C LEU A 412 10.88 -23.05 6.49
N VAL A 413 9.93 -23.87 6.05
CA VAL A 413 8.81 -24.32 6.88
C VAL A 413 9.36 -25.05 8.11
N ASP A 414 8.89 -24.65 9.28
CA ASP A 414 9.33 -25.18 10.57
C ASP A 414 8.17 -25.20 11.55
N MET A 415 7.76 -26.40 11.96
CA MET A 415 6.67 -26.61 12.91
C MET A 415 7.18 -26.87 14.35
N GLY A 416 8.48 -26.72 14.62
CA GLY A 416 9.10 -26.87 15.93
C GLY A 416 9.71 -28.26 16.22
N GLU A 417 10.33 -28.39 17.39
CA GLU A 417 10.98 -29.62 17.88
C GLU A 417 9.93 -30.62 18.41
N GLY A 418 9.41 -31.47 17.52
CA GLY A 418 8.36 -32.43 17.87
C GLY A 418 7.74 -32.99 16.61
N ASP A 419 8.53 -33.77 15.88
CA ASP A 419 8.41 -33.95 14.44
C ASP A 419 7.29 -34.92 14.00
N PHE A 420 6.09 -34.83 14.59
CA PHE A 420 4.90 -35.47 14.02
C PHE A 420 4.66 -34.97 12.59
N TYR A 421 4.95 -33.68 12.31
CA TYR A 421 4.84 -33.13 10.97
C TYR A 421 5.86 -33.74 9.99
N ARG A 422 7.18 -33.77 10.25
CA ARG A 422 8.07 -34.48 9.31
C ARG A 422 7.84 -35.98 9.30
N SER A 423 7.34 -36.58 10.38
CA SER A 423 6.96 -38.00 10.39
C SER A 423 5.75 -38.27 9.49
N MET A 424 4.69 -37.46 9.59
CA MET A 424 3.51 -37.49 8.71
C MET A 424 3.88 -37.15 7.27
N GLN A 425 4.72 -36.15 7.05
CA GLN A 425 5.16 -35.73 5.73
C GLN A 425 6.06 -36.81 5.12
N ALA A 426 6.93 -37.46 5.89
CA ALA A 426 7.71 -38.63 5.45
C ALA A 426 6.81 -39.80 5.04
N LEU A 427 5.74 -40.07 5.81
CA LEU A 427 4.74 -41.09 5.47
C LEU A 427 3.95 -40.73 4.20
N GLN A 428 3.57 -39.46 4.02
CA GLN A 428 2.81 -38.99 2.86
C GLN A 428 3.65 -38.88 1.57
N THR A 429 4.95 -38.59 1.70
CA THR A 429 5.88 -38.40 0.57
C THR A 429 6.73 -39.62 0.25
N ALA A 430 6.43 -40.77 0.87
CA ALA A 430 7.22 -42.01 0.72
C ALA A 430 8.74 -41.81 0.92
N GLY A 431 9.13 -40.87 1.78
CA GLY A 431 10.52 -40.55 2.07
C GLY A 431 11.17 -39.44 1.23
N GLU A 432 10.50 -38.87 0.23
CA GLU A 432 11.01 -37.71 -0.52
C GLU A 432 10.69 -36.38 0.19
N GLN A 433 11.44 -36.05 1.25
CA GLN A 433 11.30 -34.75 1.92
C GLN A 433 11.92 -33.64 1.07
N LYS A 434 11.06 -32.74 0.55
CA LYS A 434 11.50 -31.46 -0.04
C LYS A 434 11.33 -30.36 0.99
N ALA A 435 12.41 -29.64 1.27
CA ALA A 435 12.36 -28.45 2.11
C ALA A 435 11.59 -27.34 1.37
N GLU A 436 10.50 -26.88 1.97
CA GLU A 436 9.69 -25.79 1.43
C GLU A 436 10.08 -24.44 2.06
N MET A 437 10.06 -23.38 1.26
CA MET A 437 10.29 -22.02 1.73
C MET A 437 9.03 -21.49 2.40
N ALA A 438 9.16 -20.95 3.62
CA ALA A 438 8.04 -20.36 4.34
C ALA A 438 7.60 -19.03 3.68
N THR A 439 6.29 -18.87 3.51
CA THR A 439 5.66 -17.65 2.96
C THR A 439 4.71 -16.97 3.94
N HIS A 440 4.29 -17.70 4.97
CA HIS A 440 3.42 -17.25 6.04
C HIS A 440 4.05 -17.60 7.40
N VAL A 441 3.53 -16.96 8.44
CA VAL A 441 3.83 -17.29 9.82
C VAL A 441 2.50 -17.49 10.54
N PHE A 442 2.29 -18.67 11.08
CA PHE A 442 1.20 -18.96 11.99
C PHE A 442 1.59 -18.48 13.39
N GLN A 443 0.93 -17.44 13.90
CA GLN A 443 1.21 -16.87 15.22
C GLN A 443 0.13 -17.30 16.21
N VAL A 444 0.57 -17.76 17.38
CA VAL A 444 -0.29 -18.10 18.51
C VAL A 444 -0.01 -17.16 19.68
N ALA A 445 -1.08 -16.69 20.32
CA ALA A 445 -1.02 -15.80 21.47
C ALA A 445 -2.07 -16.18 22.52
N PHE A 446 -1.79 -15.82 23.77
CA PHE A 446 -2.73 -15.94 24.87
C PHE A 446 -3.41 -14.60 25.11
N LYS A 447 -4.73 -14.62 25.29
CA LYS A 447 -5.53 -13.44 25.66
C LYS A 447 -6.31 -13.75 26.93
N GLY A 448 -5.87 -13.17 28.04
CA GLY A 448 -6.53 -13.24 29.34
C GLY A 448 -7.83 -12.44 29.36
N CYS A 449 -8.79 -12.87 30.16
CA CYS A 449 -10.12 -12.25 30.26
C CYS A 449 -10.09 -10.81 30.83
N GLU A 450 -8.99 -10.42 31.50
CA GLU A 450 -8.76 -9.07 32.04
C GLU A 450 -7.84 -8.22 31.16
N GLY A 451 -7.54 -8.68 29.93
CA GLY A 451 -6.83 -7.90 28.91
C GLY A 451 -5.34 -8.16 28.80
N PHE A 452 -4.76 -9.05 29.62
CA PHE A 452 -3.39 -9.52 29.42
C PHE A 452 -3.28 -10.20 28.06
N PHE A 453 -2.30 -9.80 27.25
CA PHE A 453 -2.08 -10.35 25.91
C PHE A 453 -0.61 -10.63 25.70
N PHE A 454 -0.27 -11.86 25.31
CA PHE A 454 1.11 -12.28 25.11
C PHE A 454 1.25 -13.24 23.92
N PRO A 455 2.02 -12.87 22.87
CA PRO A 455 2.38 -13.79 21.78
C PRO A 455 3.49 -14.74 22.25
N PHE A 456 3.16 -16.02 22.42
CA PHE A 456 4.07 -17.00 23.03
C PHE A 456 4.68 -17.99 22.05
N ALA A 457 4.11 -18.18 20.85
CA ALA A 457 4.63 -19.14 19.87
C ALA A 457 4.31 -18.72 18.44
N TRP A 458 5.18 -19.08 17.51
CA TRP A 458 4.98 -18.82 16.09
C TRP A 458 5.66 -19.90 15.24
N PHE A 459 5.15 -20.13 14.03
CA PHE A 459 5.57 -21.23 13.17
C PHE A 459 5.66 -20.74 11.71
N PRO A 460 6.84 -20.79 11.06
CA PRO A 460 6.97 -20.59 9.61
C PRO A 460 6.18 -21.63 8.82
N THR A 461 5.25 -21.18 7.98
CA THR A 461 4.37 -22.04 7.16
C THR A 461 4.32 -21.56 5.71
N THR A 462 3.85 -22.41 4.80
CA THR A 462 3.40 -21.98 3.46
C THR A 462 1.93 -21.61 3.51
N GLU A 463 1.06 -22.53 3.92
CA GLU A 463 -0.30 -22.31 4.40
C GLU A 463 -0.56 -23.41 5.43
N ILE A 464 -1.03 -23.08 6.63
CA ILE A 464 -1.15 -24.10 7.68
C ILE A 464 -2.29 -25.08 7.39
N ALA A 465 -1.99 -26.38 7.47
CA ALA A 465 -2.99 -27.44 7.34
C ALA A 465 -3.85 -27.55 8.62
N PRO A 466 -5.12 -27.99 8.52
CA PRO A 466 -6.02 -28.15 9.67
C PRO A 466 -5.45 -29.02 10.79
N ILE A 467 -4.80 -30.14 10.43
CA ILE A 467 -4.18 -31.07 11.39
C ILE A 467 -3.03 -30.42 12.17
N ASN A 468 -2.28 -29.53 11.52
CA ASN A 468 -1.19 -28.79 12.16
C ASN A 468 -1.75 -27.75 13.12
N ILE A 469 -2.83 -27.05 12.75
CA ILE A 469 -3.53 -26.14 13.68
C ILE A 469 -3.98 -26.94 14.90
N PHE A 470 -4.59 -28.11 14.69
CA PHE A 470 -5.08 -28.97 15.77
C PHE A 470 -3.96 -29.30 16.78
N GLN A 471 -2.84 -29.81 16.29
CA GLN A 471 -1.70 -30.16 17.13
C GLN A 471 -1.12 -28.92 17.83
N CYS A 472 -0.73 -27.89 17.08
CA CYS A 472 -0.14 -26.68 17.65
C CYS A 472 -1.04 -26.02 18.69
N HIS A 473 -2.37 -26.04 18.47
CA HIS A 473 -3.34 -25.49 19.39
C HIS A 473 -3.38 -26.25 20.71
N TRP A 474 -3.51 -27.58 20.67
CA TRP A 474 -3.61 -28.40 21.87
C TRP A 474 -2.29 -28.46 22.64
N ASP A 475 -1.15 -28.55 21.95
CA ASP A 475 0.17 -28.41 22.59
C ASP A 475 0.31 -27.04 23.28
N SER A 476 -0.19 -25.97 22.66
CA SER A 476 -0.21 -24.65 23.28
C SER A 476 -1.07 -24.61 24.54
N VAL A 477 -2.25 -25.24 24.53
CA VAL A 477 -3.13 -25.32 25.71
C VAL A 477 -2.44 -26.07 26.85
N PHE A 478 -1.78 -27.18 26.54
CA PHE A 478 -1.00 -27.96 27.50
C PHE A 478 0.13 -27.14 28.13
N HIS A 479 0.98 -26.50 27.33
CA HIS A 479 2.09 -25.69 27.84
C HIS A 479 1.63 -24.48 28.65
N LEU A 480 0.55 -23.80 28.24
CA LEU A 480 -0.04 -22.71 29.02
C LEU A 480 -0.42 -23.18 30.42
N GLN A 481 -1.08 -24.35 30.53
CA GLN A 481 -1.50 -24.91 31.80
C GLN A 481 -0.32 -25.26 32.71
N GLN A 482 0.77 -25.80 32.15
CA GLN A 482 2.01 -26.07 32.90
C GLN A 482 2.64 -24.81 33.50
N HIS A 483 2.43 -23.65 32.87
CA HIS A 483 2.95 -22.36 33.32
C HIS A 483 1.92 -21.48 34.04
N GLY A 484 0.80 -22.06 34.47
CA GLY A 484 -0.21 -21.40 35.29
C GLY A 484 -1.13 -20.44 34.52
N PHE A 485 -1.32 -20.66 33.22
CA PHE A 485 -2.28 -19.96 32.38
C PHE A 485 -3.32 -20.95 31.84
N PHE A 486 -4.61 -20.59 31.88
CA PHE A 486 -5.69 -21.52 31.57
C PHE A 486 -6.51 -21.00 30.38
N SER A 487 -6.46 -21.72 29.26
CA SER A 487 -7.31 -21.46 28.10
C SER A 487 -8.63 -22.22 28.22
N HIS A 488 -9.75 -21.52 27.99
CA HIS A 488 -11.11 -22.11 27.98
C HIS A 488 -11.80 -21.97 26.63
N ALA A 489 -11.17 -21.28 25.68
CA ALA A 489 -11.69 -21.13 24.33
C ALA A 489 -10.58 -20.89 23.31
N CYS A 490 -10.92 -21.14 22.05
CA CYS A 490 -10.14 -20.77 20.88
C CYS A 490 -10.84 -19.64 20.14
N LEU A 491 -10.07 -18.64 19.70
CA LEU A 491 -10.56 -17.58 18.82
C LEU A 491 -9.73 -17.54 17.53
N CYS A 492 -10.40 -17.76 16.39
CA CYS A 492 -9.77 -17.82 15.08
C CYS A 492 -10.61 -17.11 14.00
N ASP A 493 -10.02 -16.86 12.84
CA ASP A 493 -10.72 -16.26 11.71
C ASP A 493 -11.50 -17.35 10.94
N GLY A 494 -12.33 -16.94 9.97
CA GLY A 494 -13.02 -17.92 9.12
C GLY A 494 -12.23 -18.31 7.87
N GLY A 495 -10.93 -18.60 7.97
CA GLY A 495 -10.19 -19.34 6.97
C GLY A 495 -10.76 -20.75 6.77
N GLN A 496 -10.51 -21.38 5.62
CA GLN A 496 -11.00 -22.75 5.39
C GLN A 496 -10.33 -23.73 6.36
N ALA A 497 -9.01 -23.64 6.50
CA ALA A 497 -8.26 -24.52 7.40
C ALA A 497 -8.73 -24.40 8.87
N ASN A 498 -9.09 -23.19 9.32
CA ASN A 498 -9.62 -22.94 10.66
C ASN A 498 -10.99 -23.57 10.89
N ARG A 499 -11.89 -23.52 9.88
CA ARG A 499 -13.17 -24.24 9.94
C ARG A 499 -12.95 -25.75 10.02
N ASP A 500 -12.04 -26.28 9.22
CA ASP A 500 -11.76 -27.72 9.19
C ASP A 500 -11.11 -28.19 10.51
N PHE A 501 -10.26 -27.36 11.12
CA PHE A 501 -9.73 -27.56 12.47
C PHE A 501 -10.86 -27.64 13.50
N ILE A 502 -11.81 -26.71 13.50
CA ILE A 502 -12.95 -26.74 14.42
C ILE A 502 -13.79 -27.99 14.15
N MET A 503 -14.12 -28.27 12.89
CA MET A 503 -14.91 -29.44 12.49
C MET A 503 -14.23 -30.76 12.85
N GLY A 504 -12.90 -30.82 12.91
CA GLY A 504 -12.16 -32.00 13.36
C GLY A 504 -12.47 -32.45 14.80
N HIS A 505 -13.17 -31.62 15.58
CA HIS A 505 -13.63 -31.94 16.94
C HIS A 505 -15.06 -32.49 17.01
N PHE A 506 -15.80 -32.47 15.91
CA PHE A 506 -17.22 -32.80 15.87
C PHE A 506 -17.50 -33.88 14.82
N GLY A 507 -18.48 -34.74 15.06
CA GLY A 507 -18.85 -35.78 14.09
C GLY A 507 -19.54 -35.23 12.84
N SER A 508 -20.25 -34.11 12.98
CA SER A 508 -20.95 -33.42 11.90
C SER A 508 -21.19 -31.95 12.23
N LYS A 509 -21.70 -31.17 11.27
CA LYS A 509 -22.07 -29.76 11.52
C LYS A 509 -23.22 -29.66 12.53
N ASP A 510 -24.18 -30.57 12.46
CA ASP A 510 -25.33 -30.60 13.38
C ASP A 510 -24.88 -30.96 14.80
N ASP A 511 -23.87 -31.84 14.93
CA ASP A 511 -23.22 -32.13 16.20
C ASP A 511 -22.53 -30.89 16.77
N ALA A 512 -21.81 -30.13 15.94
CA ALA A 512 -21.19 -28.86 16.38
C ALA A 512 -22.24 -27.84 16.89
N ILE A 513 -23.39 -27.72 16.21
CA ILE A 513 -24.49 -26.84 16.63
C ILE A 513 -25.11 -27.33 17.94
N ARG A 514 -25.42 -28.64 18.04
CA ARG A 514 -25.99 -29.26 19.23
C ARG A 514 -25.10 -29.07 20.46
N GLU A 515 -23.79 -29.26 20.29
CA GLU A 515 -22.79 -29.08 21.35
C GLU A 515 -22.39 -27.62 21.56
N ARG A 516 -23.03 -26.68 20.86
CA ARG A 516 -22.78 -25.22 20.94
C ARG A 516 -21.31 -24.89 20.73
N PHE A 517 -20.70 -25.52 19.73
CA PHE A 517 -19.30 -25.33 19.36
C PHE A 517 -18.34 -25.49 20.55
N SER A 518 -18.64 -26.44 21.44
CA SER A 518 -17.83 -26.69 22.62
C SER A 518 -17.61 -28.18 22.82
N VAL A 519 -16.41 -28.55 23.27
CA VAL A 519 -16.01 -29.93 23.55
C VAL A 519 -15.47 -30.06 24.96
N LYS A 520 -15.20 -31.28 25.41
CA LYS A 520 -14.43 -31.50 26.64
C LYS A 520 -12.99 -31.04 26.42
N ASN A 521 -12.44 -30.26 27.35
CA ASN A 521 -11.03 -29.87 27.32
C ASN A 521 -10.14 -31.14 27.41
N MET A 522 -9.16 -31.27 26.51
CA MET A 522 -8.27 -32.43 26.46
C MET A 522 -7.32 -32.54 27.66
N TYR A 523 -6.95 -31.41 28.27
CA TYR A 523 -5.96 -31.34 29.35
C TYR A 523 -6.52 -30.83 30.68
N GLY A 524 -7.83 -30.56 30.75
CA GLY A 524 -8.47 -30.00 31.92
C GLY A 524 -9.89 -30.49 32.16
N GLU A 525 -10.41 -30.20 33.34
CA GLU A 525 -11.80 -30.46 33.70
C GLU A 525 -12.66 -29.26 33.27
N GLY A 526 -13.39 -29.38 32.17
CA GLY A 526 -14.27 -28.30 31.72
C GLY A 526 -14.63 -28.37 30.24
N ARG A 527 -15.50 -27.45 29.81
CA ARG A 527 -15.84 -27.23 28.39
C ARG A 527 -14.84 -26.27 27.77
N TYR A 528 -14.45 -26.56 26.53
CA TYR A 528 -13.59 -25.75 25.68
C TYR A 528 -14.37 -25.29 24.46
N SER A 529 -14.46 -23.98 24.25
CA SER A 529 -15.33 -23.38 23.22
C SER A 529 -14.56 -22.87 22.00
N PHE A 530 -15.14 -22.97 20.81
CA PHE A 530 -14.58 -22.44 19.55
C PHE A 530 -15.37 -21.22 19.09
N ILE A 531 -14.68 -20.09 18.94
CA ILE A 531 -15.28 -18.79 18.62
C ILE A 531 -14.66 -18.27 17.32
N MET A 532 -15.50 -17.96 16.35
CA MET A 532 -15.08 -17.25 15.15
C MET A 532 -15.06 -15.74 15.38
N ASP A 533 -14.03 -15.06 14.87
CA ASP A 533 -13.80 -13.63 15.14
C ASP A 533 -14.99 -12.73 14.76
N PRO A 534 -15.57 -11.98 15.73
CA PRO A 534 -16.75 -11.17 15.46
C PRO A 534 -16.55 -10.02 14.47
N PRO A 535 -15.51 -9.16 14.59
CA PRO A 535 -15.23 -8.13 13.60
C PRO A 535 -15.11 -8.66 12.16
N HIS A 536 -14.44 -9.80 11.96
CA HIS A 536 -14.37 -10.46 10.65
C HIS A 536 -15.72 -10.94 10.14
N ASN A 537 -16.57 -11.50 11.00
CA ASN A 537 -17.90 -11.96 10.62
C ASN A 537 -18.84 -10.81 10.26
N ILE A 538 -18.78 -9.69 11.00
CA ILE A 538 -19.51 -8.47 10.66
C ILE A 538 -19.08 -7.94 9.28
N LYS A 539 -17.77 -7.93 9.00
CA LYS A 539 -17.23 -7.57 7.68
C LYS A 539 -17.74 -8.49 6.58
N LYS A 540 -17.77 -9.81 6.82
CA LYS A 540 -18.29 -10.81 5.87
C LYS A 540 -19.80 -10.66 5.65
N LEU A 541 -20.59 -10.35 6.68
CA LEU A 541 -22.03 -10.05 6.57
C LEU A 541 -22.26 -8.90 5.59
N ARG A 542 -21.59 -7.76 5.80
CA ARG A 542 -21.67 -6.61 4.89
C ARG A 542 -21.24 -6.96 3.46
N ASN A 543 -20.14 -7.69 3.30
CA ASN A 543 -19.65 -8.10 1.98
C ASN A 543 -20.59 -9.12 1.28
N ASN A 544 -21.36 -9.90 2.03
CA ASN A 544 -22.39 -10.79 1.49
C ASN A 544 -23.63 -9.99 1.08
N LEU A 545 -24.06 -9.03 1.91
CA LEU A 545 -25.17 -8.12 1.61
C LEU A 545 -24.89 -7.28 0.36
N GLU A 546 -23.67 -6.74 0.20
CA GLU A 546 -23.29 -5.95 -0.99
C GLU A 546 -23.46 -6.72 -2.30
N LYS A 547 -23.28 -8.04 -2.28
CA LYS A 547 -23.45 -8.90 -3.46
C LYS A 547 -24.91 -9.20 -3.79
N SER A 548 -25.84 -8.90 -2.88
CA SER A 548 -27.28 -9.16 -3.02
C SER A 548 -27.95 -8.11 -3.90
N THR A 549 -28.29 -8.47 -5.14
CA THR A 549 -28.96 -7.60 -6.11
C THR A 549 -30.04 -8.34 -6.92
N LEU A 550 -30.95 -7.59 -7.56
CA LEU A 550 -32.07 -8.14 -8.35
C LEU A 550 -31.67 -8.67 -9.75
N GLY A 551 -30.38 -8.70 -10.11
CA GLY A 551 -29.94 -9.24 -11.41
C GLY A 551 -28.42 -9.35 -11.56
N GLY A 552 -27.96 -10.44 -12.19
CA GLY A 552 -26.59 -10.58 -12.72
C GLY A 552 -25.44 -10.72 -11.71
N THR A 553 -25.69 -10.75 -10.39
CA THR A 553 -24.65 -10.90 -9.36
C THR A 553 -24.65 -12.28 -8.69
N ALA A 554 -23.65 -12.51 -7.83
CA ALA A 554 -23.44 -13.79 -7.15
C ALA A 554 -24.47 -14.13 -6.05
N ARG A 555 -25.34 -13.21 -5.62
CA ARG A 555 -26.37 -13.41 -4.57
C ARG A 555 -27.63 -12.60 -4.86
N CYS A 556 -28.77 -13.06 -4.36
CA CYS A 556 -30.06 -12.36 -4.36
C CYS A 556 -30.87 -12.86 -3.16
N PHE A 557 -30.64 -12.27 -1.99
CA PHE A 557 -31.22 -12.71 -0.74
C PHE A 557 -32.74 -12.59 -0.73
N LYS A 558 -33.40 -13.65 -0.26
CA LYS A 558 -34.86 -13.74 -0.23
C LYS A 558 -35.33 -14.42 1.06
N THR A 559 -36.28 -13.80 1.75
CA THR A 559 -36.98 -14.33 2.93
C THR A 559 -38.39 -13.77 2.98
N LYS A 560 -39.35 -14.58 3.42
CA LYS A 560 -40.78 -14.30 3.44
C LYS A 560 -41.28 -13.72 2.13
N SER A 561 -40.81 -14.29 1.02
CA SER A 561 -41.06 -13.83 -0.36
C SER A 561 -40.60 -12.40 -0.70
N LYS A 562 -39.83 -11.75 0.16
CA LYS A 562 -39.27 -10.41 -0.04
C LYS A 562 -37.75 -10.45 -0.20
N ASN A 563 -37.20 -9.45 -0.87
CA ASN A 563 -35.77 -9.38 -1.14
C ASN A 563 -35.01 -8.55 -0.10
N ILE A 564 -33.82 -9.01 0.28
CA ILE A 564 -32.86 -8.24 1.08
C ILE A 564 -31.79 -7.71 0.14
N LEU A 565 -31.73 -6.41 -0.09
CA LEU A 565 -30.93 -5.83 -1.16
C LEU A 565 -29.98 -4.75 -0.66
N TRP A 566 -28.77 -4.71 -1.22
CA TRP A 566 -27.84 -3.61 -0.97
C TRP A 566 -28.37 -2.26 -1.47
N ALA A 567 -29.16 -2.28 -2.56
CA ALA A 567 -29.78 -1.10 -3.15
C ALA A 567 -30.65 -0.34 -2.14
N HIS A 568 -31.37 -1.05 -1.26
CA HIS A 568 -32.22 -0.44 -0.23
C HIS A 568 -31.42 0.50 0.70
N LEU A 569 -30.23 0.09 1.15
CA LEU A 569 -29.36 0.92 2.00
C LEU A 569 -28.82 2.12 1.23
N LYS A 570 -28.40 1.90 -0.03
CA LYS A 570 -27.86 2.97 -0.87
C LYS A 570 -28.92 4.02 -1.20
N GLU A 571 -30.14 3.59 -1.49
CA GLU A 571 -31.28 4.48 -1.76
C GLU A 571 -31.66 5.30 -0.52
N ALA A 572 -31.74 4.67 0.66
CA ALA A 572 -32.02 5.38 1.91
C ALA A 572 -30.97 6.47 2.19
N TYR A 573 -29.69 6.13 2.03
CA TYR A 573 -28.58 7.08 2.17
C TYR A 573 -28.66 8.24 1.16
N LEU A 574 -28.93 7.95 -0.12
CA LEU A 574 -29.06 8.99 -1.15
C LEU A 574 -30.30 9.86 -0.92
N HIS A 575 -31.40 9.29 -0.41
CA HIS A 575 -32.60 10.01 -0.08
C HIS A 575 -32.36 11.02 1.06
N ASP A 576 -31.71 10.61 2.15
CA ASP A 576 -31.34 11.51 3.25
C ASP A 576 -30.39 12.62 2.77
N LYS A 577 -29.35 12.26 2.00
CA LYS A 577 -28.38 13.21 1.45
C LYS A 577 -29.01 14.27 0.54
N THR A 578 -30.09 13.94 -0.17
CA THR A 578 -30.75 14.85 -1.12
C THR A 578 -31.90 15.65 -0.52
N ASN A 579 -32.60 15.12 0.49
CA ASN A 579 -33.84 15.72 1.01
C ASN A 579 -33.71 16.35 2.40
N ALA A 580 -32.62 16.11 3.14
CA ALA A 580 -32.47 16.64 4.48
C ALA A 580 -31.84 18.05 4.50
N ARG A 581 -32.49 19.01 5.19
CA ARG A 581 -31.90 20.33 5.51
C ARG A 581 -30.69 20.22 6.45
N ALA A 582 -30.67 19.17 7.26
CA ALA A 582 -29.54 18.69 8.07
C ALA A 582 -29.59 17.14 8.00
N PRO A 583 -28.70 16.48 7.24
CA PRO A 583 -28.73 15.02 7.08
C PRO A 583 -28.61 14.30 8.42
N VAL A 584 -29.43 13.27 8.65
CA VAL A 584 -29.26 12.35 9.80
C VAL A 584 -27.84 11.77 9.79
N THR A 585 -27.27 11.62 8.59
CA THR A 585 -25.94 11.07 8.28
C THR A 585 -24.72 11.95 8.58
N SER A 586 -24.84 13.14 9.20
CA SER A 586 -23.80 14.18 9.12
C SER A 586 -22.38 13.87 9.67
N CYS A 587 -22.09 12.71 10.30
CA CYS A 587 -20.70 12.41 10.70
C CYS A 587 -20.12 11.02 10.39
N ARG A 588 -20.90 9.92 10.43
CA ARG A 588 -20.35 8.54 10.35
C ARG A 588 -20.49 7.90 8.97
N ILE A 589 -21.71 7.74 8.46
CA ILE A 589 -21.97 7.10 7.17
C ILE A 589 -21.64 8.06 6.02
N LYS A 590 -20.73 7.64 5.16
CA LYS A 590 -20.14 8.44 4.07
C LYS A 590 -20.16 7.66 2.76
N ASP A 591 -19.95 8.37 1.64
CA ASP A 591 -19.85 7.76 0.29
C ASP A 591 -18.90 6.55 0.23
N GLY A 592 -17.80 6.58 1.00
CA GLY A 592 -16.83 5.48 1.10
C GLY A 592 -17.38 4.16 1.68
N HIS A 593 -18.54 4.16 2.32
CA HIS A 593 -19.24 2.95 2.79
C HIS A 593 -19.92 2.20 1.65
N PHE A 594 -20.32 2.93 0.60
CA PHE A 594 -20.99 2.39 -0.57
C PHE A 594 -20.05 2.22 -1.78
N GLN A 595 -18.94 2.98 -1.82
CA GLN A 595 -17.88 2.88 -2.83
C GLN A 595 -16.79 1.90 -2.36
N LEU A 596 -17.11 0.61 -2.41
CA LEU A 596 -16.26 -0.44 -1.85
C LEU A 596 -15.17 -0.90 -2.83
N THR A 597 -13.93 -0.48 -2.54
CA THR A 597 -12.68 -0.97 -3.16
C THR A 597 -12.14 -2.18 -2.39
N PRO A 598 -11.21 -2.98 -2.95
CA PRO A 598 -10.56 -4.06 -2.20
C PRO A 598 -9.99 -3.60 -0.83
N ALA A 599 -9.42 -2.40 -0.77
CA ALA A 599 -8.89 -1.84 0.48
C ALA A 599 -9.99 -1.45 1.48
N THR A 600 -11.10 -0.84 1.03
CA THR A 600 -12.20 -0.44 1.92
C THR A 600 -13.09 -1.63 2.33
N ARG A 601 -13.10 -2.73 1.56
CA ARG A 601 -13.70 -4.02 1.97
C ARG A 601 -13.04 -4.62 3.21
N MET A 602 -11.76 -4.33 3.45
CA MET A 602 -11.01 -4.85 4.61
C MET A 602 -11.19 -4.04 5.89
N ARG A 603 -11.76 -2.82 5.83
CA ARG A 603 -11.90 -1.93 6.99
C ARG A 603 -13.09 -2.32 7.86
N ASN A 604 -12.81 -2.75 9.10
CA ASN A 604 -13.84 -3.20 10.05
C ASN A 604 -14.83 -2.07 10.42
N HIS A 605 -14.35 -0.85 10.69
CA HIS A 605 -15.25 0.27 11.08
C HIS A 605 -16.30 0.60 10.00
N LEU A 606 -15.93 0.57 8.71
CA LEU A 606 -16.90 0.80 7.62
C LEU A 606 -17.99 -0.27 7.58
N ALA A 607 -17.69 -1.51 8.00
CA ALA A 607 -18.70 -2.56 8.09
C ALA A 607 -19.60 -2.38 9.33
N SER A 608 -19.03 -2.01 10.47
CA SER A 608 -19.79 -1.73 11.68
C SER A 608 -20.74 -0.55 11.51
N ASP A 609 -20.31 0.51 10.83
CA ASP A 609 -21.12 1.72 10.57
C ASP A 609 -22.32 1.43 9.66
N ILE A 610 -22.23 0.45 8.74
CA ILE A 610 -23.36 -0.02 7.92
C ILE A 610 -24.45 -0.68 8.77
N PHE A 611 -24.10 -1.30 9.90
CA PHE A 611 -25.05 -1.92 10.82
C PHE A 611 -25.27 -1.08 12.09
N SER A 612 -25.05 0.22 12.00
CA SER A 612 -25.25 1.15 13.12
C SER A 612 -26.73 1.55 13.30
N ASP A 613 -27.03 2.16 14.44
CA ASP A 613 -28.36 2.72 14.70
C ASP A 613 -28.70 3.84 13.72
N ASP A 614 -27.72 4.65 13.34
CA ASP A 614 -27.85 5.70 12.33
C ASP A 614 -28.34 5.11 10.98
N MET A 615 -27.88 3.90 10.59
CA MET A 615 -28.37 3.25 9.36
C MET A 615 -29.81 2.74 9.51
N LEU A 616 -30.18 2.23 10.69
CA LEU A 616 -31.55 1.78 10.94
C LEU A 616 -32.53 2.95 10.86
N GLU A 617 -32.19 4.08 11.48
CA GLU A 617 -33.00 5.31 11.40
C GLU A 617 -33.16 5.80 9.95
N LEU A 618 -32.11 5.72 9.13
CA LEU A 618 -32.20 6.03 7.70
C LEU A 618 -33.14 5.10 6.94
N LEU A 619 -33.06 3.80 7.21
CA LEU A 619 -33.92 2.82 6.56
C LEU A 619 -35.39 3.01 6.97
N ASP A 620 -35.66 3.30 8.24
CA ASP A 620 -37.01 3.55 8.75
C ASP A 620 -37.60 4.83 8.13
N ASN A 621 -36.85 5.94 8.14
CA ASN A 621 -37.27 7.20 7.52
C ASN A 621 -37.57 7.03 6.02
N TYR A 622 -36.72 6.29 5.31
CA TYR A 622 -36.93 6.03 3.88
C TYR A 622 -38.10 5.07 3.62
N GLN A 623 -38.33 4.08 4.49
CA GLN A 623 -39.49 3.19 4.43
C GLN A 623 -40.80 3.95 4.67
N ASP A 624 -40.81 4.93 5.57
CA ASP A 624 -41.96 5.81 5.79
C ASP A 624 -42.25 6.70 4.58
N PHE A 625 -41.21 7.23 3.93
CA PHE A 625 -41.35 7.93 2.65
C PHE A 625 -41.91 7.01 1.54
N LYS A 626 -41.43 5.77 1.43
CA LYS A 626 -41.96 4.79 0.47
C LYS A 626 -43.42 4.43 0.76
N ARG A 627 -43.80 4.29 2.05
CA ARG A 627 -45.20 4.08 2.48
C ARG A 627 -46.11 5.18 1.96
N GLN A 628 -45.71 6.44 2.09
CA GLN A 628 -46.47 7.58 1.57
C GLN A 628 -46.65 7.54 0.04
N LYS A 629 -45.73 6.88 -0.67
CA LYS A 629 -45.77 6.68 -2.13
C LYS A 629 -46.45 5.36 -2.56
N GLY A 630 -47.06 4.63 -1.64
CA GLY A 630 -47.79 3.39 -1.91
C GLY A 630 -46.93 2.10 -1.87
N ASP A 631 -45.65 2.18 -1.51
CA ASP A 631 -44.79 1.01 -1.30
C ASP A 631 -44.50 0.83 0.19
N ALA A 632 -45.37 0.09 0.87
CA ALA A 632 -45.41 0.10 2.33
C ALA A 632 -44.37 -0.79 3.04
N ASP A 633 -43.81 -1.78 2.33
CA ASP A 633 -43.21 -2.95 2.99
C ASP A 633 -42.08 -3.61 2.17
N SER A 634 -41.58 -2.94 1.12
CA SER A 634 -40.52 -3.48 0.26
C SER A 634 -39.18 -3.68 0.97
N MET A 635 -38.88 -2.91 2.02
CA MET A 635 -37.59 -2.94 2.71
C MET A 635 -37.62 -3.64 4.07
N SER A 636 -38.76 -4.17 4.52
CA SER A 636 -38.90 -4.64 5.90
C SER A 636 -37.96 -5.80 6.26
N MET A 637 -37.69 -6.72 5.31
CA MET A 637 -36.71 -7.79 5.54
C MET A 637 -35.27 -7.26 5.55
N THR A 638 -34.99 -6.17 4.83
CA THR A 638 -33.66 -5.53 4.90
C THR A 638 -33.46 -4.83 6.23
N ILE A 639 -34.49 -4.16 6.76
CA ILE A 639 -34.47 -3.57 8.10
C ILE A 639 -34.23 -4.67 9.14
N GLN A 640 -34.96 -5.80 9.09
CA GLN A 640 -34.74 -6.92 10.02
C GLN A 640 -33.32 -7.51 9.93
N TYR A 641 -32.77 -7.68 8.73
CA TYR A 641 -31.39 -8.12 8.53
C TYR A 641 -30.39 -7.17 9.20
N VAL A 642 -30.54 -5.85 8.98
CA VAL A 642 -29.68 -4.83 9.58
C VAL A 642 -29.86 -4.79 11.09
N THR A 643 -31.07 -4.97 11.61
CA THR A 643 -31.36 -5.04 13.05
C THR A 643 -30.67 -6.23 13.70
N ALA A 644 -30.75 -7.42 13.10
CA ALA A 644 -30.06 -8.61 13.60
C ALA A 644 -28.52 -8.41 13.58
N ALA A 645 -27.98 -7.84 12.50
CA ALA A 645 -26.55 -7.53 12.42
C ALA A 645 -26.10 -6.42 13.39
N ASN A 646 -26.95 -5.42 13.66
CA ASN A 646 -26.71 -4.36 14.64
C ASN A 646 -26.53 -4.93 16.05
N ILE A 647 -27.30 -5.95 16.42
CA ILE A 647 -27.14 -6.64 17.71
C ILE A 647 -25.74 -7.26 17.83
N PHE A 648 -25.23 -7.91 16.77
CA PHE A 648 -23.85 -8.42 16.77
C PHE A 648 -22.84 -7.29 17.01
N VAL A 649 -22.95 -6.19 16.27
CA VAL A 649 -22.06 -5.02 16.43
C VAL A 649 -22.13 -4.47 17.86
N LYS A 650 -23.32 -4.22 18.38
CA LYS A 650 -23.51 -3.66 19.73
C LYS A 650 -22.96 -4.57 20.82
N THR A 651 -23.22 -5.87 20.73
CA THR A 651 -22.76 -6.84 21.72
C THR A 651 -21.24 -6.92 21.71
N PHE A 652 -20.61 -7.13 20.56
CA PHE A 652 -19.15 -7.29 20.47
C PHE A 652 -18.35 -5.97 20.48
N ALA A 653 -19.01 -4.81 20.44
CA ALA A 653 -18.38 -3.52 20.75
C ALA A 653 -18.54 -3.10 22.22
N ASN A 654 -19.31 -3.85 23.02
CA ASN A 654 -19.65 -3.47 24.39
C ASN A 654 -18.50 -3.69 25.37
N LYS A 655 -18.12 -2.64 26.09
CA LYS A 655 -17.05 -2.66 27.09
C LYS A 655 -17.55 -2.96 28.51
N LYS A 656 -18.87 -3.03 28.72
CA LYS A 656 -19.46 -3.37 30.02
C LYS A 656 -19.41 -4.89 30.23
N PRO A 657 -19.09 -5.38 31.45
CA PRO A 657 -19.02 -6.81 31.72
C PRO A 657 -20.41 -7.47 31.69
N ILE A 658 -20.50 -8.67 31.12
CA ILE A 658 -21.66 -9.59 31.14
C ILE A 658 -21.49 -10.51 32.35
N ARG A 659 -22.35 -10.38 33.36
CA ARG A 659 -22.14 -11.01 34.69
C ARG A 659 -22.84 -12.36 34.87
N ASN A 660 -23.86 -12.63 34.08
CA ASN A 660 -24.67 -13.84 34.17
C ASN A 660 -25.21 -14.22 32.77
N MET A 661 -25.81 -15.40 32.69
CA MET A 661 -26.35 -15.95 31.44
C MET A 661 -27.69 -15.35 31.02
N ASP A 662 -28.35 -14.63 31.93
CA ASP A 662 -29.63 -13.94 31.71
C ASP A 662 -29.43 -12.48 31.27
N ASP A 663 -28.17 -12.07 31.03
CA ASP A 663 -27.86 -10.72 30.58
C ASP A 663 -28.62 -10.43 29.27
N PRO A 664 -29.37 -9.32 29.19
CA PRO A 664 -30.18 -8.99 28.02
C PRO A 664 -29.40 -9.02 26.70
N ARG A 665 -28.10 -8.72 26.74
CA ARG A 665 -27.24 -8.75 25.55
C ARG A 665 -27.05 -10.16 25.01
N LEU A 666 -26.95 -11.17 25.88
CA LEU A 666 -26.85 -12.56 25.45
C LEU A 666 -28.19 -13.06 24.89
N VAL A 667 -29.30 -12.68 25.52
CA VAL A 667 -30.65 -13.03 25.03
C VAL A 667 -30.91 -12.42 23.65
N GLN A 668 -30.57 -11.13 23.48
CA GLN A 668 -30.65 -10.46 22.18
C GLN A 668 -29.74 -11.11 21.14
N LEU A 669 -28.54 -11.52 21.54
CA LEU A 669 -27.59 -12.19 20.66
C LEU A 669 -28.14 -13.53 20.15
N ASP A 670 -28.76 -14.31 21.03
CA ASP A 670 -29.43 -15.56 20.65
C ASP A 670 -30.61 -15.30 19.72
N GLY A 671 -31.45 -14.30 20.00
CA GLY A 671 -32.55 -13.91 19.12
C GLY A 671 -32.08 -13.44 17.73
N ALA A 672 -30.97 -12.71 17.66
CA ALA A 672 -30.36 -12.30 16.41
C ALA A 672 -29.86 -13.50 15.60
N LEU A 673 -29.18 -14.47 16.24
CA LEU A 673 -28.78 -15.71 15.57
C LEU A 673 -29.99 -16.52 15.12
N GLN A 674 -31.00 -16.66 15.97
CA GLN A 674 -32.21 -17.42 15.67
C GLN A 674 -32.89 -16.88 14.40
N TRP A 675 -32.96 -15.57 14.22
CA TRP A 675 -33.48 -14.99 12.98
C TRP A 675 -32.72 -15.47 11.73
N PHE A 676 -31.39 -15.62 11.79
CA PHE A 676 -30.61 -16.20 10.69
C PHE A 676 -30.84 -17.70 10.52
N LEU A 677 -31.12 -18.44 11.60
CA LEU A 677 -31.46 -19.88 11.54
C LEU A 677 -32.83 -20.09 10.90
N ASP A 678 -33.84 -19.33 11.34
CA ASP A 678 -35.20 -19.38 10.78
C ASP A 678 -35.19 -19.02 9.28
N TRP A 679 -34.39 -18.01 8.90
CA TRP A 679 -34.21 -17.67 7.48
C TRP A 679 -33.52 -18.81 6.71
N LYS A 680 -32.58 -19.52 7.32
CA LYS A 680 -31.93 -20.68 6.66
C LYS A 680 -32.92 -21.81 6.44
N GLU A 681 -33.70 -22.14 7.46
CA GLU A 681 -34.75 -23.15 7.40
C GLU A 681 -35.77 -22.82 6.30
N GLU A 682 -36.24 -21.57 6.23
CA GLU A 682 -37.15 -21.11 5.17
C GLU A 682 -36.56 -21.31 3.76
N VAL A 683 -35.26 -21.05 3.57
CA VAL A 683 -34.58 -21.24 2.29
C VAL A 683 -34.35 -22.72 1.98
N ASP A 684 -34.15 -23.56 2.99
CA ASP A 684 -33.94 -25.00 2.80
C ASP A 684 -35.25 -25.73 2.48
N GLU A 685 -36.36 -25.31 3.09
CA GLU A 685 -37.71 -25.82 2.85
C GLU A 685 -38.38 -25.20 1.61
N GLY A 686 -37.91 -24.03 1.18
CA GLY A 686 -38.46 -23.29 0.05
C GLY A 686 -38.31 -23.99 -1.31
N VAL A 687 -39.28 -23.75 -2.20
CA VAL A 687 -39.23 -24.28 -3.58
C VAL A 687 -38.44 -23.33 -4.48
N PHE A 688 -37.28 -23.78 -4.95
CA PHE A 688 -36.42 -23.07 -5.91
C PHE A 688 -36.27 -23.88 -7.21
N GLN A 689 -36.12 -23.20 -8.35
CA GLN A 689 -35.99 -23.90 -9.64
C GLN A 689 -34.61 -24.56 -9.76
N THR A 690 -33.58 -23.94 -9.16
CA THR A 690 -32.21 -24.48 -9.16
C THR A 690 -31.54 -24.39 -7.80
N THR A 691 -30.61 -25.31 -7.53
CA THR A 691 -29.73 -25.24 -6.34
C THR A 691 -28.93 -23.95 -6.29
N LYS A 692 -28.58 -23.39 -7.46
CA LYS A 692 -27.88 -22.10 -7.57
C LYS A 692 -28.75 -20.97 -7.02
N GLU A 693 -30.01 -20.89 -7.40
CA GLU A 693 -30.95 -19.89 -6.90
C GLU A 693 -31.15 -20.01 -5.38
N ARG A 694 -31.34 -21.23 -4.88
CA ARG A 694 -31.42 -21.48 -3.43
C ARG A 694 -30.17 -20.97 -2.71
N ASN A 695 -28.99 -21.32 -3.21
CA ASN A 695 -27.74 -20.85 -2.63
C ASN A 695 -27.60 -19.31 -2.72
N GLN A 696 -28.12 -18.67 -3.77
CA GLN A 696 -28.12 -17.22 -3.90
C GLN A 696 -29.09 -16.51 -2.95
N ALA A 697 -30.13 -17.21 -2.50
CA ALA A 697 -31.18 -16.68 -1.61
C ALA A 697 -30.75 -16.48 -0.16
N TYR A 698 -29.62 -17.03 0.26
CA TYR A 698 -29.10 -16.95 1.63
C TYR A 698 -27.64 -16.49 1.67
N ILE A 699 -27.17 -16.11 2.86
CA ILE A 699 -25.74 -15.85 3.10
C ILE A 699 -24.91 -17.10 2.78
N SER A 700 -23.61 -16.93 2.53
CA SER A 700 -22.76 -18.11 2.24
C SER A 700 -22.77 -19.11 3.41
N GLU A 701 -22.85 -20.41 3.10
CA GLU A 701 -22.72 -21.52 4.06
C GLU A 701 -21.54 -21.36 5.03
N LYS A 702 -20.39 -20.90 4.51
CA LYS A 702 -19.19 -20.60 5.31
C LYS A 702 -19.44 -19.51 6.36
N LEU A 703 -20.14 -18.44 5.99
CA LEU A 703 -20.49 -17.35 6.91
C LEU A 703 -21.55 -17.80 7.93
N HIS A 704 -22.54 -18.59 7.50
CA HIS A 704 -23.54 -19.15 8.40
C HIS A 704 -22.87 -19.96 9.53
N PHE A 705 -21.97 -20.88 9.15
CA PHE A 705 -21.15 -21.61 10.12
C PHE A 705 -20.38 -20.67 11.06
N ASP A 706 -19.75 -19.64 10.49
CA ASP A 706 -18.98 -18.68 11.28
C ASP A 706 -19.87 -17.92 12.30
N LEU A 707 -21.11 -17.54 11.93
CA LEU A 707 -22.06 -16.88 12.83
C LEU A 707 -22.52 -17.80 13.96
N CYS A 708 -22.82 -19.07 13.64
CA CYS A 708 -23.19 -20.06 14.64
C CYS A 708 -22.06 -20.26 15.67
N SER A 709 -20.82 -20.46 15.21
CA SER A 709 -19.65 -20.59 16.10
C SER A 709 -19.40 -19.31 16.90
N MET A 710 -19.48 -18.13 16.27
CA MET A 710 -19.29 -16.84 16.93
C MET A 710 -20.25 -16.64 18.10
N VAL A 711 -21.54 -16.93 17.92
CA VAL A 711 -22.56 -16.70 18.95
C VAL A 711 -22.61 -17.84 19.96
N MET A 712 -22.78 -19.09 19.50
CA MET A 712 -22.95 -20.25 20.38
C MET A 712 -21.65 -20.53 21.16
N GLY A 713 -20.49 -20.47 20.49
CA GLY A 713 -19.20 -20.65 21.13
C GLY A 713 -18.90 -19.53 22.14
N TYR A 714 -19.23 -18.27 21.82
CA TYR A 714 -19.09 -17.18 22.78
C TYR A 714 -20.00 -17.37 24.00
N ARG A 715 -21.25 -17.78 23.81
CA ARG A 715 -22.19 -18.06 24.89
C ARG A 715 -21.66 -19.17 25.81
N SER A 716 -21.12 -20.25 25.26
CA SER A 716 -20.50 -21.32 26.04
C SER A 716 -19.25 -20.86 26.78
N TYR A 717 -18.41 -20.00 26.17
CA TYR A 717 -17.26 -19.41 26.84
C TYR A 717 -17.67 -18.52 28.02
N VAL A 718 -18.69 -17.67 27.85
CA VAL A 718 -19.23 -16.85 28.94
C VAL A 718 -19.78 -17.72 30.06
N GLN A 719 -20.44 -18.84 29.73
CA GLN A 719 -20.93 -19.80 30.72
C GLN A 719 -19.78 -20.40 31.53
N THR A 720 -18.74 -20.94 30.87
CA THR A 720 -17.55 -21.49 31.54
C THR A 720 -16.91 -20.46 32.47
N MET A 721 -16.70 -19.23 31.98
CA MET A 721 -16.07 -18.17 32.78
C MET A 721 -16.96 -17.71 33.95
N SER A 722 -18.29 -17.72 33.78
CA SER A 722 -19.24 -17.37 34.85
C SER A 722 -19.30 -18.44 35.94
N THR A 723 -19.11 -19.72 35.57
CA THR A 723 -18.99 -20.82 36.54
C THR A 723 -17.69 -20.74 37.32
N LEU A 724 -16.57 -20.46 36.65
CA LEU A 724 -15.26 -20.33 37.30
C LEU A 724 -15.14 -19.07 38.16
N PHE A 725 -15.72 -17.95 37.72
CA PHE A 725 -15.64 -16.66 38.40
C PHE A 725 -17.03 -16.00 38.52
N PRO A 726 -17.91 -16.52 39.39
CA PRO A 726 -19.27 -16.01 39.54
C PRO A 726 -19.30 -14.50 39.87
N GLY A 727 -20.17 -13.76 39.17
CA GLY A 727 -20.42 -12.33 39.42
C GLY A 727 -19.36 -11.35 38.91
N MET A 728 -18.18 -11.81 38.49
CA MET A 728 -17.08 -10.95 38.04
C MET A 728 -17.28 -10.41 36.61
N GLY A 729 -17.95 -11.20 35.76
CA GLY A 729 -18.44 -10.86 34.43
C GLY A 729 -17.40 -10.64 33.31
N MET A 730 -17.79 -10.95 32.07
CA MET A 730 -16.91 -10.99 30.89
C MET A 730 -17.13 -9.79 29.96
N ILE A 731 -16.05 -9.20 29.43
CA ILE A 731 -16.16 -8.08 28.48
C ILE A 731 -16.18 -8.63 27.05
N SER A 732 -17.32 -8.55 26.38
CA SER A 732 -17.50 -9.02 24.99
C SER A 732 -16.58 -8.32 23.99
N ALA A 733 -16.32 -7.02 24.16
CA ALA A 733 -15.38 -6.27 23.31
C ALA A 733 -13.92 -6.74 23.40
N SER A 734 -13.60 -7.60 24.36
CA SER A 734 -12.28 -8.22 24.46
C SER A 734 -12.20 -9.56 23.70
N THR A 735 -13.29 -10.08 23.18
CA THR A 735 -13.33 -11.37 22.46
C THR A 735 -13.21 -11.15 20.96
N ASN A 736 -11.98 -10.90 20.50
CA ASN A 736 -11.62 -10.67 19.09
C ASN A 736 -10.11 -10.89 18.84
N GLN A 737 -9.74 -10.90 17.56
CA GLN A 737 -8.34 -10.98 17.08
C GLN A 737 -7.59 -9.65 17.00
N ASP A 738 -8.24 -8.51 17.26
CA ASP A 738 -7.63 -7.17 17.08
C ASP A 738 -6.27 -7.01 17.77
N ALA A 739 -6.07 -7.61 18.95
CA ALA A 739 -4.79 -7.55 19.66
C ALA A 739 -3.64 -8.23 18.88
N LEU A 740 -3.96 -9.32 18.17
CA LEU A 740 -3.03 -10.06 17.32
C LEU A 740 -2.78 -9.31 16.00
N GLU A 741 -3.81 -8.78 15.35
CA GLU A 741 -3.65 -7.94 14.16
C GLU A 741 -2.81 -6.68 14.44
N ASN A 742 -3.03 -6.04 15.58
CA ASN A 742 -2.23 -4.91 16.03
C ASN A 742 -0.76 -5.28 16.25
N MET A 743 -0.51 -6.49 16.76
CA MET A 743 0.85 -7.02 16.87
C MET A 743 1.48 -7.20 15.48
N PHE A 744 0.76 -7.77 14.51
CA PHE A 744 1.25 -7.85 13.12
C PHE A 744 1.57 -6.47 12.54
N GLY A 745 0.72 -5.47 12.80
CA GLY A 745 1.01 -4.08 12.43
C GLY A 745 2.33 -3.57 13.02
N CYS A 746 2.60 -3.85 14.29
CA CYS A 746 3.86 -3.50 14.96
C CYS A 746 5.05 -4.24 14.36
N VAL A 747 4.91 -5.53 14.07
CA VAL A 747 5.95 -6.35 13.44
C VAL A 747 6.29 -5.82 12.05
N ARG A 748 5.30 -5.46 11.23
CA ARG A 748 5.51 -4.83 9.92
C ARG A 748 6.17 -3.46 10.01
N ALA A 749 5.85 -2.67 11.04
CA ALA A 749 6.45 -1.34 11.26
C ALA A 749 7.89 -1.40 11.82
N SER A 750 8.28 -2.51 12.45
CA SER A 750 9.56 -2.64 13.16
C SER A 750 10.81 -2.55 12.27
N ASN A 751 10.65 -2.77 10.97
CA ASN A 751 11.73 -2.83 9.98
C ASN A 751 11.74 -1.64 9.00
N GLY A 752 11.16 -0.50 9.42
CA GLY A 752 11.19 0.75 8.65
C GLY A 752 10.38 0.63 7.35
N SER A 753 11.01 0.88 6.21
CA SER A 753 10.37 0.73 4.89
C SER A 753 10.13 -0.72 4.49
N ASN A 754 10.71 -1.72 5.19
CA ASN A 754 10.39 -3.12 4.93
C ASN A 754 9.10 -3.54 5.66
N THR A 755 7.96 -3.40 4.96
CA THR A 755 6.64 -3.77 5.49
C THR A 755 6.36 -5.28 5.49
N ASN A 756 7.25 -6.09 4.90
CA ASN A 756 7.14 -7.55 4.82
C ASN A 756 8.42 -8.18 5.40
N PRO A 757 8.45 -8.47 6.71
CA PRO A 757 9.64 -9.05 7.33
C PRO A 757 9.94 -10.45 6.78
N THR A 758 11.22 -10.85 6.81
CA THR A 758 11.61 -12.25 6.63
C THR A 758 11.41 -13.05 7.93
N ILE A 759 11.47 -14.37 7.86
CA ILE A 759 11.42 -15.25 9.04
C ILE A 759 12.48 -14.89 10.08
N LEU A 760 13.70 -14.57 9.65
CA LEU A 760 14.79 -14.17 10.54
C LEU A 760 14.51 -12.85 11.28
N GLN A 761 13.72 -11.95 10.66
CA GLN A 761 13.32 -10.67 11.25
C GLN A 761 12.08 -10.78 12.14
N TYR A 762 11.27 -11.83 11.96
CA TYR A 762 9.98 -11.99 12.63
C TYR A 762 10.13 -12.12 14.15
N GLY A 763 10.85 -13.14 14.63
CA GLY A 763 11.07 -13.38 16.07
C GLY A 763 11.62 -12.15 16.82
N PRO A 764 12.71 -11.51 16.34
CA PRO A 764 13.20 -10.26 16.92
C PRO A 764 12.18 -9.12 16.88
N SER A 765 11.28 -9.07 15.89
CA SER A 765 10.22 -8.05 15.85
C SER A 765 9.15 -8.32 16.91
N VAL A 766 8.78 -9.58 17.15
CA VAL A 766 7.88 -10.00 18.25
C VAL A 766 8.47 -9.63 19.61
N ASN A 767 9.76 -9.87 19.84
CA ASN A 767 10.46 -9.41 21.05
C ASN A 767 10.33 -7.90 21.26
N GLY A 768 10.45 -7.13 20.18
CA GLY A 768 10.30 -5.68 20.22
C GLY A 768 8.91 -5.26 20.68
N TYR A 769 7.87 -5.95 20.19
CA TYR A 769 6.49 -5.73 20.59
C TYR A 769 6.26 -6.04 22.08
N ILE A 770 6.74 -7.20 22.57
CA ILE A 770 6.57 -7.61 23.97
C ILE A 770 7.20 -6.56 24.89
N HIS A 771 8.48 -6.23 24.69
CA HIS A 771 9.18 -5.24 25.51
C HIS A 771 8.55 -3.84 25.47
N CYS A 772 7.87 -3.45 24.40
CA CYS A 772 7.17 -2.16 24.35
C CYS A 772 5.92 -2.12 25.24
N ARG A 773 5.30 -3.28 25.54
CA ARG A 773 4.09 -3.39 26.35
C ARG A 773 4.35 -3.65 27.82
N SER A 774 5.50 -4.24 28.17
CA SER A 774 5.89 -4.57 29.55
C SER A 774 5.89 -3.38 30.51
N PHE A 775 6.09 -2.16 30.02
CA PHE A 775 6.29 -0.99 30.89
C PHE A 775 5.05 -0.11 31.00
N LYS A 776 4.59 0.09 32.25
CA LYS A 776 3.61 1.11 32.64
C LYS A 776 4.19 2.51 32.34
N ILE A 777 4.05 2.97 31.11
CA ILE A 777 4.19 4.38 30.73
C ILE A 777 2.87 4.79 30.09
N ARG A 778 2.28 5.89 30.60
CA ARG A 778 1.08 6.54 30.07
C ARG A 778 0.98 6.34 28.56
N ASN A 779 -0.14 5.77 28.12
CA ASN A 779 -0.53 5.57 26.72
C ASN A 779 -0.10 6.76 25.85
N GLY A 780 1.09 6.65 25.27
CA GLY A 780 1.60 7.57 24.27
C GLY A 780 0.90 7.27 22.95
N ASN A 781 0.61 8.33 22.21
CA ASN A 781 -0.26 8.41 21.03
C ASN A 781 0.05 7.47 19.83
N SER A 782 0.93 6.48 19.94
CA SER A 782 1.20 5.50 18.88
C SER A 782 0.23 4.33 18.84
N LEU A 783 -0.69 4.21 19.82
CA LEU A 783 -1.69 3.14 19.93
C LEU A 783 -3.14 3.60 19.68
N ARG A 784 -3.34 4.78 19.06
CA ARG A 784 -4.64 5.16 18.51
C ARG A 784 -4.59 5.12 16.99
N LYS A 785 -5.01 3.98 16.43
CA LYS A 785 -5.85 3.92 15.24
C LYS A 785 -6.61 2.61 15.21
#